data_AF-A0A6L8U7P7-F1
#
_entry.id   AF-A0A6L8U7P7-F1
#
_cell.length_a   1.000
_cell.length_b   1.000
_cell.length_c   1.000
_cell.angle_alpha   90.00
_cell.angle_beta   90.00
_cell.angle_gamma   90.00
#
_symmetry.space_group_name_H-M   'P 1'
#
loop_
_entity.id
_entity.type
_entity.pdbx_description
1 polymer ?
#
loop_
_entity_poly.entity_id
_entity_poly.type
_entity_poly.pdbx_seq_one_letter_code
_entity_poly.pdbx_strand_id
1 'polypeptide(L)'
;MKKIYRFLKLHFQDIIRGLLFLVAIVAILVFLPRERKFKYEFQKGKAWMHEDLIAPFDFPIYKTDSEIIAERNAILSNVKPIFRLDSAVLIRVLPRFKTEVSDLFENQNKERKNTAQIPEPIMAELQKQLSFVYKKGIISNGEYFDISGKQTNSISILTGNRAFETPLSELFSTGSAIDYLQTKTAIIASKYPISGSFVKSIDWGNYVLANLHFDAKSTEIITQDMLANLSITKGLVYAGESIVTKGEVINQDLYQIIFSLKREHESKIGFRGSFRVLILGQALLISMLFLMLFLFLYNFRREILSDNRKIIFILLLITIMAILSSILIKRNIINIYIIPLAIVPIFIRTFYDSRLALFIHLVTVFLVGFFVPNSFEFVFIHFIAGIIAIISLTNLYRRGKLFLSISLVYISYIAVYVGIAIIQEGSILTIDPYSFLWFAINALLLLTSYQLIYLFEKIFGFLSDTTLMELSDTNQDLLRQLAEKAPGTFQHSLQVANLAEEAIFKIGGNPLLARAGALYHDIGKMNNPYYFIENQASGFNPHQGIDYEESAEIIIKHVAEGIQIAKKHNIPEQIIDFIRTHHGTNKVQYFLRLYREKYPELKDNVSLFSYKGPKPFSRETAVLMMADAVEAASRALKTITYEAINDLVENIINYQQIEEQYSDADITFKDITVVKSAFKKKLLNIYHARIEYPKAMPM
;
A
#
# COMPACT_ATOMS: atom_id res chain seq x y z
N MET A 1 12.60 21.84 45.14
CA MET A 1 13.22 21.97 43.80
C MET A 1 14.39 21.00 43.55
N LYS A 2 15.46 20.94 44.38
CA LYS A 2 16.61 20.03 44.16
C LYS A 2 16.28 18.52 44.10
N LYS A 3 15.31 18.03 44.90
CA LYS A 3 14.85 16.62 44.86
C LYS A 3 14.15 16.26 43.54
N ILE A 4 13.29 17.15 43.03
CA ILE A 4 12.60 16.97 41.75
C ILE A 4 13.60 16.99 40.59
N TYR A 5 14.56 17.93 40.60
CA TYR A 5 15.62 17.98 39.60
C TYR A 5 16.49 16.72 39.58
N ARG A 6 16.85 16.18 40.75
CA ARG A 6 17.63 14.94 40.86
C ARG A 6 16.84 13.71 40.37
N PHE A 7 15.55 13.63 40.68
CA PHE A 7 14.66 12.57 40.17
C PHE A 7 14.52 12.64 38.65
N LEU A 8 14.27 13.85 38.10
CA LEU A 8 14.18 14.07 36.65
C LEU A 8 15.46 13.69 35.93
N LYS A 9 16.64 13.98 36.51
CA LYS A 9 17.93 13.62 35.92
C LYS A 9 18.20 12.11 35.93
N LEU A 10 17.75 11.40 36.98
CA LEU A 10 17.93 9.95 37.11
C LEU A 10 16.97 9.15 36.22
N HIS A 11 15.72 9.62 36.06
CA HIS A 11 14.69 8.95 35.27
C HIS A 11 14.41 9.62 33.92
N PHE A 12 15.32 10.48 33.45
CA PHE A 12 15.12 11.29 32.24
C PHE A 12 14.75 10.44 31.02
N GLN A 13 15.47 9.32 30.82
CA GLN A 13 15.23 8.42 29.70
C GLN A 13 13.86 7.72 29.79
N ASP A 14 13.46 7.27 30.98
CA ASP A 14 12.16 6.63 31.18
C ASP A 14 11.00 7.62 31.00
N ILE A 15 11.19 8.88 31.41
CA ILE A 15 10.23 9.96 31.20
C ILE A 15 10.09 10.26 29.70
N ILE A 16 11.20 10.35 28.97
CA ILE A 16 11.18 10.53 27.52
C ILE A 16 10.39 9.40 26.85
N ARG A 17 10.65 8.15 27.24
CA ARG A 17 9.94 6.98 26.69
C ARG A 17 8.45 7.06 26.96
N GLY A 18 8.03 7.37 28.19
CA GLY A 18 6.62 7.60 28.51
C GLY A 18 5.99 8.71 27.66
N LEU A 19 6.73 9.80 27.43
CA LEU A 19 6.28 10.91 26.60
C LEU A 19 6.15 10.52 25.11
N LEU A 20 7.03 9.67 24.58
CA LEU A 20 6.91 9.17 23.21
C LEU A 20 5.60 8.39 22.99
N PHE A 21 5.25 7.51 23.94
CA PHE A 21 3.97 6.80 23.90
C PHE A 21 2.78 7.77 23.99
N LEU A 22 2.86 8.75 24.89
CA LEU A 22 1.81 9.77 25.03
C LEU A 22 1.62 10.59 23.74
N VAL A 23 2.71 11.00 23.09
CA VAL A 23 2.67 11.73 21.81
C VAL A 23 2.00 10.89 20.72
N ALA A 24 2.33 9.60 20.62
CA ALA A 24 1.68 8.69 19.67
C ALA A 24 0.18 8.55 19.93
N ILE A 25 -0.23 8.37 21.19
CA ILE A 25 -1.64 8.27 21.60
C ILE A 25 -2.39 9.56 21.22
N VAL A 26 -1.84 10.73 21.57
CA VAL A 26 -2.46 12.04 21.26
C VAL A 26 -2.55 12.25 19.75
N ALA A 27 -1.51 11.92 18.99
CA ALA A 27 -1.51 12.03 17.54
C ALA A 27 -2.64 11.19 16.92
N ILE A 28 -2.80 9.93 17.33
CA ILE A 28 -3.89 9.08 16.82
C ILE A 28 -5.25 9.66 17.21
N LEU A 29 -5.44 10.09 18.46
CA LEU A 29 -6.69 10.68 18.95
C LEU A 29 -7.15 11.91 18.16
N VAL A 30 -6.21 12.76 17.73
CA VAL A 30 -6.54 13.95 16.94
C VAL A 30 -7.12 13.56 15.57
N PHE A 31 -6.60 12.50 14.96
CA PHE A 31 -6.98 12.08 13.62
C PHE A 31 -8.16 11.12 13.56
N LEU A 32 -8.52 10.43 14.64
CA LEU A 32 -9.63 9.47 14.66
C LEU A 32 -10.98 10.07 14.20
N PRO A 33 -11.87 9.25 13.59
CA PRO A 33 -13.22 9.67 13.28
C PRO A 33 -13.99 9.95 14.57
N ARG A 34 -14.81 11.00 14.51
CA ARG A 34 -15.58 11.52 15.64
C ARG A 34 -17.05 11.06 15.61
N GLU A 35 -17.36 10.14 14.71
CA GLU A 35 -18.69 9.59 14.51
C GLU A 35 -18.97 8.50 15.54
N ARG A 36 -20.24 8.39 15.94
CA ARG A 36 -20.67 7.32 16.86
C ARG A 36 -21.02 6.10 16.03
N LYS A 37 -20.33 4.99 16.27
CA LYS A 37 -20.67 3.71 15.66
C LYS A 37 -22.03 3.20 16.16
N PHE A 38 -22.76 2.55 15.27
CA PHE A 38 -23.95 1.81 15.65
C PHE A 38 -23.59 0.67 16.61
N LYS A 39 -24.43 0.46 17.65
CA LYS A 39 -24.13 -0.43 18.78
C LYS A 39 -24.00 -1.90 18.38
N TYR A 40 -24.71 -2.33 17.36
CA TYR A 40 -24.88 -3.74 17.03
C TYR A 40 -24.17 -4.11 15.74
N GLU A 41 -23.43 -5.22 15.75
CA GLU A 41 -22.99 -5.89 14.52
C GLU A 41 -24.10 -6.81 14.03
N PHE A 42 -24.38 -6.78 12.72
CA PHE A 42 -25.42 -7.58 12.08
C PHE A 42 -24.98 -8.04 10.70
N GLN A 43 -25.49 -9.20 10.28
CA GLN A 43 -25.13 -9.84 9.02
C GLN A 43 -26.41 -10.36 8.36
N LYS A 44 -26.53 -10.16 7.05
CA LYS A 44 -27.63 -10.71 6.26
C LYS A 44 -27.65 -12.24 6.38
N GLY A 45 -28.85 -12.82 6.45
CA GLY A 45 -29.06 -14.27 6.53
C GLY A 45 -28.83 -14.90 7.91
N LYS A 46 -28.36 -14.13 8.91
CA LYS A 46 -28.20 -14.61 10.29
C LYS A 46 -29.35 -14.15 11.18
N ALA A 47 -29.58 -14.89 12.26
CA ALA A 47 -30.51 -14.48 13.30
C ALA A 47 -30.00 -13.24 14.05
N TRP A 48 -30.89 -12.33 14.42
CA TRP A 48 -30.60 -11.18 15.26
C TRP A 48 -30.33 -11.66 16.69
N MET A 49 -29.07 -11.57 17.12
CA MET A 49 -28.63 -12.10 18.41
C MET A 49 -28.76 -11.10 19.57
N HIS A 50 -29.12 -9.85 19.28
CA HIS A 50 -29.22 -8.77 20.26
C HIS A 50 -30.66 -8.64 20.78
N GLU A 51 -30.86 -7.76 21.77
CA GLU A 51 -32.21 -7.37 22.21
C GLU A 51 -33.01 -6.73 21.08
N ASP A 52 -34.34 -6.75 21.21
CA ASP A 52 -35.26 -6.21 20.21
C ASP A 52 -34.87 -4.79 19.81
N LEU A 53 -34.70 -4.59 18.50
CA LEU A 53 -34.29 -3.32 17.95
C LEU A 53 -35.54 -2.52 17.61
N ILE A 54 -35.77 -1.45 18.35
CA ILE A 54 -36.84 -0.49 18.11
C ILE A 54 -36.23 0.78 17.51
N ALA A 55 -36.89 1.36 16.51
CA ALA A 55 -36.47 2.59 15.86
C ALA A 55 -36.38 3.75 16.88
N PRO A 56 -35.19 4.33 17.12
CA PRO A 56 -35.03 5.39 18.12
C PRO A 56 -35.49 6.78 17.63
N PHE A 57 -35.67 6.95 16.33
CA PHE A 57 -36.10 8.19 15.67
C PHE A 57 -36.61 7.86 14.25
N ASP A 58 -37.24 8.82 13.58
CA ASP A 58 -37.68 8.65 12.19
C ASP A 58 -36.51 8.62 11.20
N PHE A 59 -36.46 7.63 10.32
CA PHE A 59 -35.42 7.53 9.29
C PHE A 59 -35.92 6.95 7.97
N PRO A 60 -35.36 7.40 6.84
CA PRO A 60 -35.71 6.84 5.54
C PRO A 60 -35.01 5.50 5.29
N ILE A 61 -35.66 4.64 4.50
CA ILE A 61 -35.07 3.40 3.98
C ILE A 61 -34.37 3.74 2.67
N TYR A 62 -33.05 3.65 2.66
CA TYR A 62 -32.22 3.88 1.48
C TYR A 62 -32.33 2.70 0.50
N LYS A 63 -32.39 3.01 -0.79
CA LYS A 63 -32.30 2.01 -1.86
C LYS A 63 -30.86 1.52 -2.01
N THR A 64 -30.71 0.29 -2.49
CA THR A 64 -29.41 -0.28 -2.87
C THR A 64 -28.88 0.36 -4.16
N ASP A 65 -27.56 0.35 -4.35
CA ASP A 65 -26.96 0.87 -5.58
C ASP A 65 -27.49 0.15 -6.83
N SER A 66 -27.73 -1.15 -6.74
CA SER A 66 -28.33 -1.95 -7.82
C SER A 66 -29.76 -1.51 -8.16
N GLU A 67 -30.60 -1.21 -7.15
CA GLU A 67 -31.95 -0.67 -7.37
C GLU A 67 -31.88 0.71 -8.05
N ILE A 68 -30.98 1.59 -7.59
CA ILE A 68 -30.78 2.93 -8.17
C ILE A 68 -30.31 2.83 -9.62
N ILE A 69 -29.38 1.94 -9.94
CA ILE A 69 -28.89 1.71 -11.31
C ILE A 69 -30.01 1.15 -12.20
N ALA A 70 -30.79 0.20 -11.70
CA ALA A 70 -31.90 -0.37 -12.44
C ALA A 70 -32.98 0.69 -12.76
N GLU A 71 -33.37 1.51 -11.77
CA GLU A 71 -34.32 2.61 -11.98
C GLU A 71 -33.76 3.68 -12.91
N ARG A 72 -32.46 4.02 -12.80
CA ARG A 72 -31.79 4.94 -13.72
C ARG A 72 -31.85 4.44 -15.17
N ASN A 73 -31.55 3.17 -15.38
CA ASN A 73 -31.61 2.56 -16.72
C ASN A 73 -33.04 2.53 -17.25
N ALA A 74 -34.03 2.25 -16.39
CA ALA A 74 -35.44 2.29 -16.75
C ALA A 74 -35.94 3.70 -17.12
N ILE A 75 -35.43 4.75 -16.47
CA ILE A 75 -35.71 6.14 -16.87
C ILE A 75 -35.13 6.38 -18.26
N LEU A 76 -33.84 6.08 -18.46
CA LEU A 76 -33.15 6.31 -19.74
C LEU A 76 -33.79 5.56 -20.91
N SER A 77 -34.29 4.34 -20.69
CA SER A 77 -34.96 3.56 -21.74
C SER A 77 -36.36 4.08 -22.10
N ASN A 78 -37.00 4.83 -21.20
CA ASN A 78 -38.39 5.29 -21.35
C ASN A 78 -38.52 6.79 -21.65
N VAL A 79 -37.40 7.53 -21.76
CA VAL A 79 -37.45 8.96 -22.15
C VAL A 79 -37.97 9.08 -23.57
N LYS A 80 -39.10 9.78 -23.74
CA LYS A 80 -39.68 10.08 -25.05
C LYS A 80 -38.93 11.26 -25.69
N PRO A 81 -38.53 11.17 -26.97
CA PRO A 81 -37.84 12.27 -27.64
C PRO A 81 -38.76 13.47 -27.82
N ILE A 82 -38.20 14.67 -27.64
CA ILE A 82 -38.94 15.93 -27.77
C ILE A 82 -38.77 16.49 -29.16
N PHE A 83 -39.88 16.91 -29.75
CA PHE A 83 -39.92 17.55 -31.05
C PHE A 83 -40.53 18.95 -30.95
N ARG A 84 -40.05 19.86 -31.80
CA ARG A 84 -40.55 21.23 -31.88
C ARG A 84 -41.24 21.46 -33.22
N LEU A 85 -42.47 21.95 -33.15
CA LEU A 85 -43.23 22.33 -34.33
C LEU A 85 -42.82 23.72 -34.83
N ASP A 86 -42.23 23.80 -36.02
CA ASP A 86 -41.91 25.05 -36.70
C ASP A 86 -43.12 25.52 -37.52
N SER A 87 -43.91 26.43 -36.92
CA SER A 87 -45.06 27.04 -37.58
C SER A 87 -44.68 27.99 -38.73
N ALA A 88 -43.42 28.44 -38.81
CA ALA A 88 -42.97 29.34 -39.86
C ALA A 88 -42.86 28.64 -41.22
N VAL A 89 -42.67 27.30 -41.25
CA VAL A 89 -42.64 26.53 -42.49
C VAL A 89 -43.95 26.68 -43.26
N LEU A 90 -45.09 26.53 -42.59
CA LEU A 90 -46.41 26.69 -43.23
C LEU A 90 -46.63 28.10 -43.76
N ILE A 91 -46.21 29.12 -42.99
CA ILE A 91 -46.31 30.54 -43.38
C ILE A 91 -45.49 30.85 -44.63
N ARG A 92 -44.34 30.18 -44.83
CA ARG A 92 -43.53 30.31 -46.05
C ARG A 92 -44.08 29.51 -47.23
N VAL A 93 -44.57 28.30 -46.97
CA VAL A 93 -45.01 27.37 -48.02
C VAL A 93 -46.37 27.76 -48.61
N LEU A 94 -47.33 28.21 -47.80
CA LEU A 94 -48.69 28.52 -48.29
C LEU A 94 -48.75 29.62 -49.36
N PRO A 95 -48.09 30.78 -49.21
CA PRO A 95 -48.09 31.82 -50.24
C PRO A 95 -47.34 31.38 -51.51
N ARG A 96 -46.23 30.66 -51.33
CA ARG A 96 -45.46 30.09 -52.44
C ARG A 96 -46.29 29.09 -53.23
N PHE A 97 -46.95 28.15 -52.54
CA PHE A 97 -47.88 27.20 -53.13
C PHE A 97 -49.00 27.91 -53.91
N LYS A 98 -49.64 28.92 -53.30
CA LYS A 98 -50.70 29.68 -53.97
C LYS A 98 -50.21 30.33 -55.26
N THR A 99 -49.03 30.94 -55.24
CA THR A 99 -48.46 31.66 -56.38
C THR A 99 -48.02 30.68 -57.48
N GLU A 100 -47.17 29.71 -57.15
CA GLU A 100 -46.62 28.75 -58.12
C GLU A 100 -47.70 27.87 -58.76
N VAL A 101 -48.70 27.43 -57.99
CA VAL A 101 -49.82 26.66 -58.56
C VAL A 101 -50.69 27.52 -59.47
N SER A 102 -50.94 28.79 -59.11
CA SER A 102 -51.67 29.72 -59.99
C SER A 102 -50.93 29.98 -61.29
N ASP A 103 -49.62 30.23 -61.22
CA ASP A 103 -48.76 30.43 -62.39
C ASP A 103 -48.69 29.18 -63.29
N LEU A 104 -48.57 28.00 -62.70
CA LEU A 104 -48.57 26.72 -63.44
C LEU A 104 -49.89 26.49 -64.19
N PHE A 105 -51.02 26.84 -63.59
CA PHE A 105 -52.33 26.72 -64.25
C PHE A 105 -52.50 27.75 -65.37
N GLU A 106 -52.10 29.00 -65.14
CA GLU A 106 -52.16 30.04 -66.16
C GLU A 106 -51.26 29.72 -67.35
N ASN A 107 -50.05 29.20 -67.12
CA ASN A 107 -49.14 28.79 -68.19
C ASN A 107 -49.69 27.60 -68.99
N GLN A 108 -50.26 26.59 -68.33
CA GLN A 108 -50.90 25.46 -69.01
C GLN A 108 -52.14 25.87 -69.82
N ASN A 109 -52.87 26.91 -69.39
CA ASN A 109 -54.03 27.44 -70.11
C ASN A 109 -53.67 28.43 -71.22
N LYS A 110 -52.55 29.17 -71.11
CA LYS A 110 -51.99 30.00 -72.19
C LYS A 110 -51.64 29.18 -73.43
N GLU A 111 -51.08 27.98 -73.25
CA GLU A 111 -50.86 27.01 -74.34
C GLU A 111 -52.16 26.56 -75.03
N ARG A 112 -53.30 26.70 -74.34
CA ARG A 112 -54.65 26.36 -74.82
C ARG A 112 -55.48 27.58 -75.27
N LYS A 113 -54.87 28.77 -75.40
CA LYS A 113 -55.51 30.06 -75.73
C LYS A 113 -56.65 30.48 -74.76
N ASN A 114 -56.55 30.10 -73.49
CA ASN A 114 -57.55 30.42 -72.48
C ASN A 114 -56.89 31.18 -71.30
N THR A 115 -57.42 32.32 -70.89
CA THR A 115 -56.87 33.17 -69.81
C THR A 115 -57.52 32.93 -68.45
N ALA A 116 -58.09 31.74 -68.24
CA ALA A 116 -58.80 31.41 -67.02
C ALA A 116 -57.84 31.20 -65.82
N GLN A 117 -58.13 31.89 -64.72
CA GLN A 117 -57.51 31.66 -63.40
C GLN A 117 -58.06 30.39 -62.76
N ILE A 118 -57.31 29.79 -61.82
CA ILE A 118 -57.80 28.65 -61.04
C ILE A 118 -59.07 29.09 -60.28
N PRO A 119 -60.16 28.30 -60.32
CA PRO A 119 -61.31 28.56 -59.47
C PRO A 119 -60.92 28.62 -57.99
N GLU A 120 -61.19 29.76 -57.34
CA GLU A 120 -60.95 29.96 -55.89
C GLU A 120 -61.42 28.78 -55.01
N PRO A 121 -62.59 28.15 -55.25
CA PRO A 121 -63.02 26.98 -54.47
C PRO A 121 -62.06 25.77 -54.52
N ILE A 122 -61.31 25.61 -55.63
CA ILE A 122 -60.31 24.53 -55.77
C ILE A 122 -59.07 24.89 -54.98
N MET A 123 -58.58 26.13 -55.13
CA MET A 123 -57.39 26.61 -54.42
C MET A 123 -57.60 26.56 -52.89
N ALA A 124 -58.77 27.00 -52.41
CA ALA A 124 -59.12 26.97 -51.00
C ALA A 124 -59.12 25.54 -50.42
N GLU A 125 -59.63 24.55 -51.15
CA GLU A 125 -59.64 23.16 -50.69
C GLU A 125 -58.23 22.55 -50.68
N LEU A 126 -57.40 22.86 -51.69
CA LEU A 126 -56.00 22.42 -51.72
C LEU A 126 -55.18 23.01 -50.55
N GLN A 127 -55.34 24.32 -50.30
CA GLN A 127 -54.70 24.99 -49.17
C GLN A 127 -55.16 24.43 -47.82
N LYS A 128 -56.44 24.05 -47.71
CA LYS A 128 -56.99 23.41 -46.51
C LYS A 128 -56.36 22.04 -46.24
N GLN A 129 -56.22 21.19 -47.26
CA GLN A 129 -55.57 19.89 -47.10
C GLN A 129 -54.08 20.03 -46.78
N LEU A 130 -53.38 20.97 -47.43
CA LEU A 130 -51.98 21.27 -47.12
C LEU A 130 -51.82 21.75 -45.67
N SER A 131 -52.67 22.69 -45.23
CA SER A 131 -52.65 23.20 -43.86
C SER A 131 -52.97 22.11 -42.82
N PHE A 132 -53.81 21.13 -43.17
CA PHE A 132 -54.15 20.01 -42.27
C PHE A 132 -52.92 19.15 -41.96
N VAL A 133 -52.16 18.77 -42.98
CA VAL A 133 -50.96 17.94 -42.83
C VAL A 133 -49.89 18.68 -42.03
N TYR A 134 -49.67 19.97 -42.31
CA TYR A 134 -48.73 20.81 -41.55
C TYR A 134 -49.16 21.05 -40.10
N LYS A 135 -50.45 21.15 -39.82
CA LYS A 135 -50.98 21.30 -38.45
C LYS A 135 -50.83 20.02 -37.62
N LYS A 136 -50.95 18.85 -38.26
CA LYS A 136 -50.66 17.56 -37.62
C LYS A 136 -49.17 17.36 -37.38
N GLY A 137 -48.31 17.88 -38.27
CA GLY A 137 -46.86 17.85 -38.14
C GLY A 137 -46.24 16.81 -39.08
N ILE A 138 -45.18 17.22 -39.75
CA ILE A 138 -44.47 16.46 -40.77
C ILE A 138 -43.03 16.22 -40.29
N ILE A 139 -42.68 14.95 -40.08
CA ILE A 139 -41.34 14.50 -39.72
C ILE A 139 -40.60 14.09 -41.00
N SER A 140 -39.28 14.31 -41.04
CA SER A 140 -38.46 13.80 -42.14
C SER A 140 -38.49 12.25 -42.18
N ASN A 141 -38.45 11.64 -43.36
CA ASN A 141 -38.46 10.17 -43.48
C ASN A 141 -37.33 9.49 -42.68
N GLY A 142 -36.14 10.12 -42.61
CA GLY A 142 -35.01 9.60 -41.82
C GLY A 142 -35.30 9.58 -40.32
N GLU A 143 -35.74 10.71 -39.76
CA GLU A 143 -36.09 10.81 -38.34
C GLU A 143 -37.29 9.91 -37.99
N TYR A 144 -38.29 9.82 -38.88
CA TYR A 144 -39.45 8.95 -38.68
C TYR A 144 -39.06 7.47 -38.59
N PHE A 145 -38.12 7.03 -39.43
CA PHE A 145 -37.61 5.66 -39.42
C PHE A 145 -36.76 5.38 -38.17
N ASP A 146 -35.92 6.34 -37.75
CA ASP A 146 -35.08 6.22 -36.55
C ASP A 146 -35.90 6.11 -35.26
N ILE A 147 -37.05 6.82 -35.17
CA ILE A 147 -37.95 6.73 -34.02
C ILE A 147 -38.76 5.42 -34.06
N SER A 148 -39.25 5.04 -35.24
CA SER A 148 -40.03 3.81 -35.42
C SER A 148 -39.20 2.55 -35.17
N GLY A 149 -37.90 2.57 -35.53
CA GLY A 149 -36.96 1.48 -35.27
C GLY A 149 -36.63 1.26 -33.79
N LYS A 150 -36.84 2.27 -32.94
CA LYS A 150 -36.62 2.22 -31.48
C LYS A 150 -37.86 1.81 -30.68
N GLN A 151 -38.89 1.23 -31.32
CA GLN A 151 -40.17 0.84 -30.70
C GLN A 151 -40.87 1.96 -29.91
N THR A 152 -40.57 3.22 -30.25
CA THR A 152 -41.14 4.37 -29.57
C THR A 152 -42.49 4.71 -30.21
N ASN A 153 -43.61 4.40 -29.54
CA ASN A 153 -44.95 4.56 -30.13
C ASN A 153 -45.50 6.00 -30.07
N SER A 154 -44.85 6.89 -29.31
CA SER A 154 -45.27 8.29 -29.14
C SER A 154 -44.08 9.21 -28.90
N ILE A 155 -44.21 10.46 -29.33
CA ILE A 155 -43.22 11.52 -29.12
C ILE A 155 -43.84 12.66 -28.33
N SER A 156 -43.00 13.51 -27.73
CA SER A 156 -43.48 14.72 -27.02
C SER A 156 -43.31 15.95 -27.91
N ILE A 157 -44.41 16.58 -28.31
CA ILE A 157 -44.37 17.80 -29.13
C ILE A 157 -44.47 19.03 -28.24
N LEU A 158 -43.45 19.88 -28.28
CA LEU A 158 -43.40 21.12 -27.53
C LEU A 158 -44.14 22.23 -28.29
N THR A 159 -45.25 22.70 -27.70
CA THR A 159 -46.05 23.82 -28.20
C THR A 159 -46.07 24.93 -27.13
N GLY A 160 -45.30 25.99 -27.34
CA GLY A 160 -45.05 27.00 -26.31
C GLY A 160 -44.26 26.42 -25.14
N ASN A 161 -44.81 26.50 -23.92
CA ASN A 161 -44.20 25.95 -22.68
C ASN A 161 -44.78 24.59 -22.26
N ARG A 162 -45.60 23.93 -23.10
CA ARG A 162 -46.18 22.62 -22.78
C ARG A 162 -45.80 21.58 -23.81
N ALA A 163 -45.42 20.40 -23.33
CA ALA A 163 -45.17 19.23 -24.15
C ALA A 163 -46.44 18.36 -24.16
N PHE A 164 -46.86 17.93 -25.33
CA PHE A 164 -47.99 17.01 -25.51
C PHE A 164 -47.49 15.70 -26.09
N GLU A 165 -47.85 14.60 -25.44
CA GLU A 165 -47.60 13.28 -25.99
C GLU A 165 -48.49 13.06 -27.21
N THR A 166 -47.86 12.77 -28.35
CA THR A 166 -48.54 12.55 -29.62
C THR A 166 -48.13 11.18 -30.16
N PRO A 167 -49.08 10.25 -30.40
CA PRO A 167 -48.79 8.98 -31.05
C PRO A 167 -48.19 9.21 -32.44
N LEU A 168 -47.21 8.38 -32.83
CA LEU A 168 -46.62 8.47 -34.18
C LEU A 168 -47.66 8.29 -35.29
N SER A 169 -48.73 7.54 -35.04
CA SER A 169 -49.83 7.32 -35.98
C SER A 169 -50.63 8.58 -36.31
N GLU A 170 -50.54 9.63 -35.49
CA GLU A 170 -51.21 10.91 -35.74
C GLU A 170 -50.38 11.88 -36.57
N LEU A 171 -49.12 11.53 -36.85
CA LEU A 171 -48.15 12.38 -37.54
C LEU A 171 -47.92 11.89 -38.97
N PHE A 172 -47.46 12.79 -39.82
CA PHE A 172 -47.09 12.44 -41.18
C PHE A 172 -45.56 12.36 -41.31
N SER A 173 -45.07 11.38 -42.07
CA SER A 173 -43.74 11.47 -42.64
C SER A 173 -43.81 12.30 -43.93
N THR A 174 -42.68 12.78 -44.43
CA THR A 174 -42.67 13.47 -45.75
C THR A 174 -43.27 12.61 -46.85
N GLY A 175 -43.07 11.28 -46.82
CA GLY A 175 -43.71 10.35 -47.75
C GLY A 175 -45.22 10.23 -47.54
N SER A 176 -45.68 9.95 -46.31
CA SER A 176 -47.11 9.73 -46.04
C SER A 176 -47.95 11.00 -46.18
N ALA A 177 -47.34 12.18 -45.96
CA ALA A 177 -47.92 13.48 -46.27
C ALA A 177 -48.21 13.64 -47.76
N ILE A 178 -47.24 13.30 -48.62
CA ILE A 178 -47.40 13.36 -50.08
C ILE A 178 -48.49 12.40 -50.53
N ASP A 179 -48.47 11.14 -50.06
CA ASP A 179 -49.47 10.13 -50.41
C ASP A 179 -50.89 10.55 -49.99
N TYR A 180 -51.02 11.14 -48.79
CA TYR A 180 -52.28 11.67 -48.29
C TYR A 180 -52.80 12.80 -49.19
N LEU A 181 -51.94 13.77 -49.51
CA LEU A 181 -52.30 14.91 -50.35
C LEU A 181 -52.65 14.48 -51.78
N GLN A 182 -51.91 13.52 -52.36
CA GLN A 182 -52.21 12.93 -53.67
C GLN A 182 -53.57 12.20 -53.68
N THR A 183 -53.90 11.49 -52.61
CA THR A 183 -55.19 10.83 -52.47
C THR A 183 -56.33 11.86 -52.39
N LYS A 184 -56.13 12.95 -51.64
CA LYS A 184 -57.12 14.03 -51.55
C LYS A 184 -57.24 14.82 -52.84
N THR A 185 -56.15 15.08 -53.57
CA THR A 185 -56.22 15.74 -54.88
C THR A 185 -56.94 14.89 -55.92
N ALA A 186 -56.81 13.56 -55.88
CA ALA A 186 -57.57 12.68 -56.77
C ALA A 186 -59.10 12.82 -56.56
N ILE A 187 -59.54 13.01 -55.31
CA ILE A 187 -60.94 13.25 -54.95
C ILE A 187 -61.39 14.67 -55.37
N ILE A 188 -60.54 15.68 -55.18
CA ILE A 188 -60.85 17.05 -55.62
C ILE A 188 -60.95 17.09 -57.16
N ALA A 189 -60.06 16.39 -57.85
CA ALA A 189 -60.03 16.31 -59.31
C ALA A 189 -61.28 15.67 -59.91
N SER A 190 -61.88 14.67 -59.25
CA SER A 190 -63.13 14.05 -59.73
C SER A 190 -64.34 14.98 -59.57
N LYS A 191 -64.30 15.92 -58.63
CA LYS A 191 -65.35 16.94 -58.43
C LYS A 191 -65.30 18.07 -59.48
N TYR A 192 -64.16 18.27 -60.13
CA TYR A 192 -63.96 19.34 -61.11
C TYR A 192 -63.35 18.81 -62.42
N PRO A 193 -64.16 18.25 -63.35
CA PRO A 193 -63.66 17.55 -64.54
C PRO A 193 -62.77 18.40 -65.47
N ILE A 194 -63.03 19.70 -65.56
CA ILE A 194 -62.31 20.63 -66.44
C ILE A 194 -60.88 20.92 -65.91
N SER A 195 -60.73 21.07 -64.59
CA SER A 195 -59.45 21.38 -63.94
C SER A 195 -58.79 20.14 -63.30
N GLY A 196 -59.44 18.98 -63.34
CA GLY A 196 -59.02 17.78 -62.61
C GLY A 196 -57.72 17.16 -63.12
N SER A 197 -57.41 17.29 -64.41
CA SER A 197 -56.12 16.83 -64.96
C SER A 197 -54.95 17.64 -64.42
N PHE A 198 -55.12 18.96 -64.27
CA PHE A 198 -54.13 19.84 -63.63
C PHE A 198 -53.97 19.56 -62.13
N VAL A 199 -55.08 19.40 -61.41
CA VAL A 199 -55.04 19.12 -59.96
C VAL A 199 -54.30 17.81 -59.65
N LYS A 200 -54.37 16.82 -60.56
CA LYS A 200 -53.60 15.57 -60.46
C LYS A 200 -52.11 15.72 -60.83
N SER A 201 -51.73 16.74 -61.60
CA SER A 201 -50.33 16.99 -61.97
C SER A 201 -49.56 17.82 -60.95
N ILE A 202 -50.20 18.25 -59.84
CA ILE A 202 -49.52 18.97 -58.76
C ILE A 202 -48.51 18.03 -58.08
N ASP A 203 -47.23 18.37 -58.21
CA ASP A 203 -46.16 17.69 -57.50
C ASP A 203 -46.05 18.22 -56.06
N TRP A 204 -46.67 17.49 -55.14
CA TRP A 204 -46.63 17.79 -53.70
C TRP A 204 -45.21 17.69 -53.10
N GLY A 205 -44.26 17.02 -53.75
CA GLY A 205 -42.87 16.92 -53.28
C GLY A 205 -42.19 18.29 -53.12
N ASN A 206 -42.60 19.28 -53.92
CA ASN A 206 -42.07 20.65 -53.85
C ASN A 206 -42.63 21.48 -52.69
N TYR A 207 -43.73 21.03 -52.08
CA TYR A 207 -44.49 21.77 -51.08
C TYR A 207 -44.62 21.04 -49.74
N VAL A 208 -44.14 19.80 -49.64
CA VAL A 208 -44.10 19.01 -48.41
C VAL A 208 -42.68 19.07 -47.84
N LEU A 209 -42.50 19.94 -46.85
CA LEU A 209 -41.28 20.06 -46.07
C LEU A 209 -41.55 19.63 -44.62
N ALA A 210 -40.57 18.97 -44.00
CA ALA A 210 -40.64 18.67 -42.57
C ALA A 210 -40.76 19.97 -41.76
N ASN A 211 -41.69 20.00 -40.82
CA ASN A 211 -41.89 21.12 -39.91
C ASN A 211 -41.91 20.69 -38.44
N LEU A 212 -41.62 19.42 -38.17
CA LEU A 212 -41.47 18.87 -36.84
C LEU A 212 -40.04 18.36 -36.72
N HIS A 213 -39.23 19.02 -35.88
CA HIS A 213 -37.79 18.76 -35.78
C HIS A 213 -37.42 18.28 -34.38
N PHE A 214 -36.46 17.35 -34.30
CA PHE A 214 -35.97 16.83 -33.03
C PHE A 214 -35.24 17.94 -32.24
N ASP A 215 -35.64 18.14 -30.97
CA ASP A 215 -34.99 19.06 -30.04
C ASP A 215 -34.13 18.27 -29.05
N ALA A 216 -32.87 18.06 -29.44
CA ALA A 216 -31.88 17.35 -28.63
C ALA A 216 -31.66 18.03 -27.26
N LYS A 217 -31.64 19.38 -27.24
CA LYS A 217 -31.37 20.15 -26.02
C LYS A 217 -32.50 19.99 -25.01
N SER A 218 -33.75 20.14 -25.45
CA SER A 218 -34.90 19.96 -24.56
C SER A 218 -35.02 18.51 -24.09
N THR A 219 -34.75 17.54 -24.96
CA THR A 219 -34.74 16.11 -24.59
C THR A 219 -33.68 15.82 -23.52
N GLU A 220 -32.48 16.39 -23.64
CA GLU A 220 -31.43 16.25 -22.64
C GLU A 220 -31.80 16.90 -21.31
N ILE A 221 -32.37 18.11 -21.33
CA ILE A 221 -32.81 18.80 -20.10
C ILE A 221 -33.85 17.98 -19.34
N ILE A 222 -34.88 17.46 -20.03
CA ILE A 222 -35.90 16.62 -19.37
C ILE A 222 -35.29 15.31 -18.87
N THR A 223 -34.37 14.70 -19.63
CA THR A 223 -33.65 13.51 -19.19
C THR A 223 -32.89 13.77 -17.88
N GLN A 224 -32.15 14.89 -17.81
CA GLN A 224 -31.40 15.27 -16.63
C GLN A 224 -32.32 15.59 -15.44
N ASP A 225 -33.46 16.24 -15.67
CA ASP A 225 -34.46 16.52 -14.63
C ASP A 225 -35.09 15.23 -14.07
N MET A 226 -35.46 14.27 -14.93
CA MET A 226 -35.95 12.96 -14.50
C MET A 226 -34.90 12.19 -13.67
N LEU A 227 -33.63 12.26 -14.07
CA LEU A 227 -32.53 11.65 -13.32
C LEU A 227 -32.25 12.37 -11.99
N ALA A 228 -32.40 13.69 -11.94
CA ALA A 228 -32.21 14.48 -10.72
C ALA A 228 -33.31 14.25 -9.69
N ASN A 229 -34.54 13.99 -10.15
CA ASN A 229 -35.70 13.71 -9.30
C ASN A 229 -35.81 12.23 -8.88
N LEU A 230 -34.82 11.39 -9.20
CA LEU A 230 -34.77 9.99 -8.79
C LEU A 230 -34.66 9.88 -7.26
N SER A 231 -35.70 9.36 -6.61
CA SER A 231 -35.71 9.16 -5.16
C SER A 231 -34.68 8.10 -4.75
N ILE A 232 -33.75 8.48 -3.88
CA ILE A 232 -32.76 7.59 -3.25
C ILE A 232 -33.34 6.73 -2.11
N THR A 233 -34.61 6.94 -1.76
CA THR A 233 -35.29 6.27 -0.63
C THR A 233 -36.60 5.63 -1.09
N LYS A 234 -36.99 4.51 -0.47
CA LYS A 234 -38.22 3.76 -0.80
C LYS A 234 -39.30 3.75 0.29
N GLY A 235 -39.02 4.31 1.46
CA GLY A 235 -39.97 4.38 2.57
C GLY A 235 -39.40 5.12 3.78
N LEU A 236 -40.19 5.22 4.84
CA LEU A 236 -39.81 5.82 6.13
C LEU A 236 -40.17 4.83 7.26
N VAL A 237 -39.28 4.69 8.24
CA VAL A 237 -39.53 3.97 9.49
C VAL A 237 -39.70 5.01 10.58
N TYR A 238 -40.77 4.91 11.37
CA TYR A 238 -41.11 5.87 12.41
C TYR A 238 -40.51 5.49 13.76
N ALA A 239 -40.24 6.50 14.59
CA ALA A 239 -39.77 6.30 15.96
C ALA A 239 -40.74 5.43 16.76
N GLY A 240 -40.23 4.41 17.44
CA GLY A 240 -41.02 3.45 18.21
C GLY A 240 -41.46 2.20 17.44
N GLU A 241 -41.24 2.13 16.13
CA GLU A 241 -41.51 0.91 15.36
C GLU A 241 -40.51 -0.21 15.70
N SER A 242 -41.01 -1.43 15.85
CA SER A 242 -40.17 -2.62 16.02
C SER A 242 -39.52 -2.97 14.68
N ILE A 243 -38.18 -2.91 14.64
CA ILE A 243 -37.41 -3.25 13.43
C ILE A 243 -37.17 -4.75 13.39
N VAL A 244 -36.51 -5.31 14.40
CA VAL A 244 -36.17 -6.74 14.45
C VAL A 244 -36.24 -7.27 15.86
N THR A 245 -36.81 -8.47 16.01
CA THR A 245 -36.90 -9.17 17.30
C THR A 245 -35.74 -10.15 17.50
N LYS A 246 -35.39 -10.43 18.76
CA LYS A 246 -34.34 -11.39 19.09
C LYS A 246 -34.66 -12.78 18.53
N GLY A 247 -33.73 -13.33 17.76
CA GLY A 247 -33.85 -14.63 17.10
C GLY A 247 -34.43 -14.58 15.69
N GLU A 248 -34.92 -13.43 15.24
CA GLU A 248 -35.47 -13.26 13.90
C GLU A 248 -34.36 -13.23 12.84
N VAL A 249 -34.57 -13.90 11.69
CA VAL A 249 -33.59 -13.97 10.61
C VAL A 249 -33.58 -12.67 9.82
N ILE A 250 -32.40 -12.07 9.68
CA ILE A 250 -32.21 -10.82 8.95
C ILE A 250 -32.28 -11.09 7.44
N ASN A 251 -33.47 -10.97 6.87
CA ASN A 251 -33.72 -11.04 5.43
C ASN A 251 -33.19 -9.79 4.70
N GLN A 252 -33.30 -9.75 3.36
CA GLN A 252 -32.76 -8.64 2.56
C GLN A 252 -33.39 -7.28 2.93
N ASP A 253 -34.71 -7.22 3.10
CA ASP A 253 -35.39 -5.96 3.41
C ASP A 253 -35.05 -5.48 4.82
N LEU A 254 -35.03 -6.39 5.78
CA LEU A 254 -34.66 -6.10 7.15
C LEU A 254 -33.20 -5.64 7.26
N TYR A 255 -32.29 -6.27 6.51
CA TYR A 255 -30.91 -5.81 6.40
C TYR A 255 -30.85 -4.36 5.90
N GLN A 256 -31.62 -4.00 4.88
CA GLN A 256 -31.64 -2.62 4.37
C GLN A 256 -32.22 -1.63 5.38
N ILE A 257 -33.23 -2.02 6.15
CA ILE A 257 -33.79 -1.18 7.22
C ILE A 257 -32.74 -0.95 8.31
N ILE A 258 -32.11 -2.01 8.83
CA ILE A 258 -31.08 -1.90 9.88
C ILE A 258 -29.86 -1.13 9.36
N PHE A 259 -29.46 -1.34 8.11
CA PHE A 259 -28.39 -0.60 7.46
C PHE A 259 -28.71 0.89 7.31
N SER A 260 -29.94 1.22 6.92
CA SER A 260 -30.41 2.60 6.84
C SER A 260 -30.44 3.27 8.22
N LEU A 261 -30.88 2.57 9.25
CA LEU A 261 -30.82 3.04 10.63
C LEU A 261 -29.36 3.28 11.06
N LYS A 262 -28.46 2.33 10.78
CA LYS A 262 -27.03 2.45 11.08
C LYS A 262 -26.46 3.71 10.43
N ARG A 263 -26.73 3.93 9.14
CA ARG A 263 -26.28 5.11 8.38
C ARG A 263 -26.78 6.42 8.99
N GLU A 264 -28.05 6.50 9.38
CA GLU A 264 -28.61 7.70 10.02
C GLU A 264 -28.12 7.91 11.45
N HIS A 265 -27.92 6.82 12.20
CA HIS A 265 -27.38 6.88 13.56
C HIS A 265 -25.93 7.36 13.55
N GLU A 266 -25.14 6.95 12.57
CA GLU A 266 -23.74 7.35 12.40
C GLU A 266 -23.62 8.79 11.87
N SER A 267 -24.57 9.26 11.05
CA SER A 267 -24.58 10.62 10.49
C SER A 267 -25.13 11.69 11.45
N LYS A 268 -26.10 11.36 12.32
CA LYS A 268 -26.71 12.31 13.25
C LYS A 268 -25.79 12.60 14.44
N ILE A 269 -25.07 13.72 14.35
CA ILE A 269 -24.20 14.30 15.39
C ILE A 269 -24.96 14.63 16.72
N GLY A 270 -26.30 14.60 16.73
CA GLY A 270 -27.14 15.21 17.76
C GLY A 270 -27.64 14.37 18.94
N PHE A 271 -27.36 13.06 19.05
CA PHE A 271 -27.89 12.28 20.19
C PHE A 271 -27.15 12.58 21.51
N ARG A 272 -27.83 12.52 22.67
CA ARG A 272 -27.47 13.03 24.03
C ARG A 272 -26.14 12.62 24.72
N GLY A 273 -25.14 12.09 24.01
CA GLY A 273 -23.81 11.79 24.57
C GLY A 273 -22.85 12.98 24.50
N SER A 274 -22.03 13.21 25.53
CA SER A 274 -21.00 14.26 25.44
C SER A 274 -19.86 13.81 24.53
N PHE A 275 -19.46 14.66 23.58
CA PHE A 275 -18.29 14.44 22.73
C PHE A 275 -17.01 14.12 23.53
N ARG A 276 -16.91 14.68 24.75
CA ARG A 276 -15.81 14.43 25.69
C ARG A 276 -15.78 12.97 26.17
N VAL A 277 -16.92 12.35 26.42
CA VAL A 277 -17.01 10.94 26.84
C VAL A 277 -16.60 10.00 25.70
N LEU A 278 -16.94 10.32 24.45
CA LEU A 278 -16.47 9.55 23.29
C LEU A 278 -14.94 9.59 23.17
N ILE A 279 -14.35 10.79 23.24
CA ILE A 279 -12.88 10.93 23.21
C ILE A 279 -12.24 10.19 24.38
N LEU A 280 -12.82 10.26 25.58
CA LEU A 280 -12.31 9.55 26.75
C LEU A 280 -12.31 8.03 26.52
N GLY A 281 -13.39 7.49 25.94
CA GLY A 281 -13.46 6.07 25.58
C GLY A 281 -12.42 5.67 24.53
N GLN A 282 -12.25 6.47 23.47
CA GLN A 282 -11.20 6.26 22.46
C GLN A 282 -9.80 6.33 23.10
N ALA A 283 -9.55 7.31 23.97
CA ALA A 283 -8.28 7.48 24.66
C ALA A 283 -7.96 6.29 25.55
N LEU A 284 -8.95 5.76 26.27
CA LEU A 284 -8.79 4.60 27.14
C LEU A 284 -8.41 3.34 26.33
N LEU A 285 -9.11 3.07 25.22
CA LEU A 285 -8.83 1.90 24.39
C LEU A 285 -7.44 1.95 23.74
N ILE A 286 -7.06 3.10 23.17
CA ILE A 286 -5.73 3.28 22.58
C ILE A 286 -4.66 3.16 23.67
N SER A 287 -4.86 3.79 24.83
CA SER A 287 -3.92 3.69 25.94
C SER A 287 -3.75 2.24 26.42
N MET A 288 -4.82 1.44 26.41
CA MET A 288 -4.74 0.02 26.77
C MET A 288 -3.91 -0.80 25.77
N LEU A 289 -4.07 -0.56 24.45
CA LEU A 289 -3.24 -1.21 23.44
C LEU A 289 -1.76 -0.80 23.55
N PHE A 290 -1.48 0.49 23.77
CA PHE A 290 -0.11 0.99 23.93
C PHE A 290 0.51 0.54 25.25
N LEU A 291 -0.28 0.40 26.32
CA LEU A 291 0.15 -0.23 27.57
C LEU A 291 0.52 -1.71 27.34
N MET A 292 -0.29 -2.45 26.59
CA MET A 292 0.00 -3.83 26.23
C MET A 292 1.32 -3.92 25.43
N LEU A 293 1.55 -3.02 24.48
CA LEU A 293 2.81 -2.89 23.76
C LEU A 293 3.99 -2.59 24.69
N PHE A 294 3.83 -1.63 25.60
CA PHE A 294 4.86 -1.28 26.57
C PHE A 294 5.22 -2.47 27.47
N LEU A 295 4.22 -3.18 28.01
CA LEU A 295 4.43 -4.35 28.85
C LEU A 295 5.10 -5.49 28.08
N PHE A 296 4.75 -5.70 26.81
CA PHE A 296 5.42 -6.67 25.95
C PHE A 296 6.90 -6.33 25.76
N LEU A 297 7.20 -5.08 25.41
CA LEU A 297 8.59 -4.63 25.24
C LEU A 297 9.38 -4.72 26.56
N TYR A 298 8.77 -4.33 27.69
CA TYR A 298 9.40 -4.39 29.00
C TYR A 298 9.75 -5.82 29.46
N ASN A 299 8.91 -6.81 29.14
CA ASN A 299 9.12 -8.19 29.59
C ASN A 299 9.92 -9.04 28.61
N PHE A 300 9.79 -8.81 27.30
CA PHE A 300 10.37 -9.71 26.28
C PHE A 300 11.43 -9.06 25.38
N ARG A 301 11.51 -7.71 25.33
CA ARG A 301 12.36 -6.95 24.40
C ARG A 301 12.94 -5.69 25.05
N ARG A 302 13.57 -5.81 26.22
CA ARG A 302 14.14 -4.66 26.96
C ARG A 302 15.20 -3.92 26.16
N GLU A 303 15.93 -4.61 25.30
CA GLU A 303 16.92 -4.08 24.37
C GLU A 303 16.34 -3.17 23.27
N ILE A 304 15.03 -3.26 23.05
CA ILE A 304 14.28 -2.35 22.18
C ILE A 304 13.80 -1.16 22.99
N LEU A 305 13.27 -1.42 24.19
CA LEU A 305 12.82 -0.37 25.10
C LEU A 305 13.97 0.53 25.59
N SER A 306 15.21 0.03 25.60
CA SER A 306 16.37 0.80 26.01
C SER A 306 16.82 1.83 24.97
N ASP A 307 16.45 1.65 23.70
CA ASP A 307 16.87 2.49 22.58
C ASP A 307 15.70 3.33 22.03
N ASN A 308 15.82 4.66 22.20
CA ASN A 308 14.80 5.60 21.77
C ASN A 308 14.56 5.55 20.25
N ARG A 309 15.58 5.26 19.42
CA ARG A 309 15.41 5.16 17.96
C ARG A 309 14.49 4.00 17.59
N LYS A 310 14.67 2.85 18.25
CA LYS A 310 13.85 1.66 18.03
C LYS A 310 12.40 1.87 18.47
N ILE A 311 12.18 2.51 19.63
CA ILE A 311 10.83 2.87 20.09
C ILE A 311 10.18 3.84 19.12
N ILE A 312 10.86 4.94 18.75
CA ILE A 312 10.33 5.94 17.82
C ILE A 312 9.91 5.28 16.52
N PHE A 313 10.74 4.39 15.95
CA PHE A 313 10.41 3.66 14.74
C PHE A 313 9.11 2.85 14.87
N ILE A 314 8.97 2.06 15.94
CA ILE A 314 7.78 1.24 16.18
C ILE A 314 6.53 2.11 16.34
N LEU A 315 6.59 3.14 17.18
CA LEU A 315 5.45 4.01 17.43
C LEU A 315 5.07 4.82 16.18
N LEU A 316 6.06 5.30 15.43
CA LEU A 316 5.86 6.01 14.17
C LEU A 316 5.12 5.13 13.15
N LEU A 317 5.54 3.87 13.00
CA LEU A 317 4.94 2.91 12.08
C LEU A 317 3.46 2.65 12.40
N ILE A 318 3.16 2.38 13.68
CA ILE A 318 1.78 2.19 14.17
C ILE A 318 0.95 3.46 13.95
N THR A 319 1.51 4.62 14.29
CA THR A 319 0.83 5.92 14.22
C THR A 319 0.53 6.32 12.78
N ILE A 320 1.48 6.17 11.86
CA ILE A 320 1.29 6.46 10.43
C ILE A 320 0.17 5.59 9.87
N MET A 321 0.16 4.30 10.17
CA MET A 321 -0.88 3.39 9.67
C MET A 321 -2.24 3.75 10.24
N ALA A 322 -2.35 4.02 11.53
CA ALA A 322 -3.61 4.44 12.15
C ALA A 322 -4.14 5.75 11.57
N ILE A 323 -3.28 6.75 11.37
CA ILE A 323 -3.65 8.04 10.78
C ILE A 323 -4.07 7.87 9.32
N LEU A 324 -3.29 7.12 8.52
CA LEU A 324 -3.60 6.85 7.11
C LEU A 324 -4.96 6.16 6.97
N SER A 325 -5.19 5.10 7.75
CA SER A 325 -6.49 4.41 7.79
C SER A 325 -7.62 5.37 8.16
N SER A 326 -7.39 6.24 9.16
CA SER A 326 -8.41 7.17 9.60
C SER A 326 -8.75 8.24 8.55
N ILE A 327 -7.76 8.75 7.82
CA ILE A 327 -7.96 9.71 6.73
C ILE A 327 -8.74 9.08 5.59
N LEU A 328 -8.39 7.84 5.20
CA LEU A 328 -9.08 7.11 4.13
C LEU A 328 -10.56 6.89 4.45
N ILE A 329 -10.86 6.47 5.68
CA ILE A 329 -12.23 6.26 6.16
C ILE A 329 -13.03 7.57 6.16
N LYS A 330 -12.46 8.65 6.71
CA LYS A 330 -13.14 9.97 6.79
C LYS A 330 -13.52 10.54 5.42
N ARG A 331 -12.74 10.24 4.39
CA ARG A 331 -12.99 10.76 3.05
C ARG A 331 -14.03 9.93 2.30
N ASN A 332 -14.22 8.65 2.65
CA ASN A 332 -15.11 7.71 1.98
C ASN A 332 -14.94 7.65 0.44
N ILE A 333 -13.75 8.01 -0.07
CA ILE A 333 -13.44 8.04 -1.51
C ILE A 333 -12.98 6.66 -1.99
N ILE A 334 -12.38 5.85 -1.11
CA ILE A 334 -11.67 4.61 -1.47
C ILE A 334 -12.11 3.49 -0.52
N ASN A 335 -12.28 2.28 -1.06
CA ASN A 335 -12.61 1.09 -0.29
C ASN A 335 -11.51 0.78 0.75
N ILE A 336 -11.94 0.39 1.94
CA ILE A 336 -11.10 0.12 3.10
C ILE A 336 -10.07 -0.99 2.91
N TYR A 337 -10.31 -1.92 1.97
CA TYR A 337 -9.41 -3.00 1.65
C TYR A 337 -8.10 -2.53 1.00
N ILE A 338 -7.98 -1.26 0.58
CA ILE A 338 -6.73 -0.71 0.04
C ILE A 338 -5.63 -0.56 1.12
N ILE A 339 -5.99 -0.49 2.40
CA ILE A 339 -5.08 -0.13 3.50
C ILE A 339 -4.00 -1.22 3.69
N PRO A 340 -2.71 -0.93 3.40
CA PRO A 340 -1.70 -1.97 3.34
C PRO A 340 -1.09 -2.27 4.73
N LEU A 341 -1.89 -2.78 5.68
CA LEU A 341 -1.40 -3.05 7.05
C LEU A 341 -0.28 -4.09 7.11
N ALA A 342 -0.16 -4.97 6.11
CA ALA A 342 0.95 -5.93 6.01
C ALA A 342 2.34 -5.26 5.85
N ILE A 343 2.39 -3.96 5.53
CA ILE A 343 3.62 -3.16 5.59
C ILE A 343 4.25 -3.18 6.99
N VAL A 344 3.44 -3.15 8.05
CA VAL A 344 3.94 -3.10 9.43
C VAL A 344 4.81 -4.30 9.76
N PRO A 345 4.32 -5.55 9.63
CA PRO A 345 5.15 -6.72 9.91
C PRO A 345 6.32 -6.87 8.93
N ILE A 346 6.23 -6.40 7.68
CA ILE A 346 7.36 -6.38 6.75
C ILE A 346 8.53 -5.57 7.34
N PHE A 347 8.27 -4.34 7.78
CA PHE A 347 9.30 -3.48 8.35
C PHE A 347 9.88 -4.03 9.64
N ILE A 348 9.02 -4.46 10.56
CA ILE A 348 9.48 -5.00 11.83
C ILE A 348 10.28 -6.28 11.60
N ARG A 349 9.85 -7.17 10.69
CA ARG A 349 10.58 -8.40 10.39
C ARG A 349 11.93 -8.15 9.72
N THR A 350 12.06 -7.06 8.96
CA THR A 350 13.30 -6.69 8.26
C THR A 350 14.39 -6.21 9.22
N PHE A 351 14.02 -5.41 10.23
CA PHE A 351 14.99 -4.84 11.18
C PHE A 351 15.09 -5.59 12.51
N TYR A 352 14.12 -6.46 12.80
CA TYR A 352 14.02 -7.22 14.04
C TYR A 352 13.62 -8.68 13.76
N ASP A 353 12.87 -9.29 14.67
CA ASP A 353 12.46 -10.69 14.60
C ASP A 353 10.96 -10.88 14.32
N SER A 354 10.58 -12.09 13.96
CA SER A 354 9.21 -12.46 13.62
C SER A 354 8.22 -12.37 14.79
N ARG A 355 8.66 -12.60 16.04
CA ARG A 355 7.78 -12.54 17.22
C ARG A 355 7.38 -11.09 17.49
N LEU A 356 8.33 -10.17 17.42
CA LEU A 356 8.05 -8.74 17.53
C LEU A 356 7.14 -8.26 16.38
N ALA A 357 7.41 -8.70 15.15
CA ALA A 357 6.61 -8.34 13.97
C ALA A 357 5.14 -8.72 14.12
N LEU A 358 4.87 -9.96 14.57
CA LEU A 358 3.51 -10.43 14.83
C LEU A 358 2.80 -9.60 15.89
N PHE A 359 3.49 -9.31 17.00
CA PHE A 359 2.90 -8.57 18.12
C PHE A 359 2.54 -7.13 17.73
N ILE A 360 3.46 -6.42 17.06
CA ILE A 360 3.23 -5.04 16.60
C ILE A 360 2.13 -5.01 15.52
N HIS A 361 2.11 -6.00 14.62
CA HIS A 361 1.04 -6.13 13.63
C HIS A 361 -0.32 -6.30 14.30
N LEU A 362 -0.43 -7.18 15.29
CA LEU A 362 -1.66 -7.39 16.06
C LEU A 362 -2.14 -6.10 16.72
N VAL A 363 -1.25 -5.38 17.42
CA VAL A 363 -1.58 -4.08 18.03
C VAL A 363 -2.11 -3.11 16.96
N THR A 364 -1.48 -3.05 15.80
CA THR A 364 -1.89 -2.15 14.70
C THR A 364 -3.24 -2.55 14.12
N VAL A 365 -3.46 -3.84 13.83
CA VAL A 365 -4.72 -4.33 13.27
C VAL A 365 -5.88 -4.10 14.23
N PHE A 366 -5.70 -4.36 15.53
CA PHE A 366 -6.74 -4.06 16.53
C PHE A 366 -6.99 -2.56 16.67
N LEU A 367 -5.92 -1.75 16.69
CA LEU A 367 -6.03 -0.29 16.75
C LEU A 367 -6.88 0.25 15.60
N VAL A 368 -6.60 -0.20 14.37
CA VAL A 368 -7.31 0.21 13.16
C VAL A 368 -8.73 -0.37 13.13
N GLY A 369 -8.87 -1.64 13.49
CA GLY A 369 -10.16 -2.33 13.60
C GLY A 369 -11.18 -1.62 14.49
N PHE A 370 -10.74 -0.91 15.54
CA PHE A 370 -11.65 -0.16 16.42
C PHE A 370 -12.50 0.90 15.70
N PHE A 371 -11.98 1.54 14.65
CA PHE A 371 -12.68 2.64 13.97
C PHE A 371 -13.08 2.32 12.52
N VAL A 372 -12.69 1.17 12.00
CA VAL A 372 -13.06 0.65 10.68
C VAL A 372 -14.52 0.12 10.64
N PRO A 373 -15.33 0.36 9.59
CA PRO A 373 -16.58 -0.37 9.33
C PRO A 373 -16.33 -1.87 9.07
N ASN A 374 -17.28 -2.74 9.44
CA ASN A 374 -17.14 -4.20 9.34
C ASN A 374 -15.84 -4.70 9.99
N SER A 375 -15.63 -4.26 11.24
CA SER A 375 -14.39 -4.43 12.01
C SER A 375 -13.90 -5.88 12.08
N PHE A 376 -14.81 -6.84 12.31
CA PHE A 376 -14.44 -8.25 12.39
C PHE A 376 -13.81 -8.77 11.09
N GLU A 377 -14.47 -8.54 9.96
CA GLU A 377 -14.00 -8.95 8.64
C GLU A 377 -12.65 -8.30 8.32
N PHE A 378 -12.54 -6.99 8.53
CA PHE A 378 -11.30 -6.25 8.31
C PHE A 378 -10.15 -6.81 9.15
N VAL A 379 -10.36 -7.01 10.46
CA VAL A 379 -9.34 -7.53 11.38
C VAL A 379 -8.92 -8.93 10.98
N PHE A 380 -9.87 -9.82 10.66
CA PHE A 380 -9.58 -11.20 10.32
C PHE A 380 -8.78 -11.32 9.03
N ILE A 381 -9.19 -10.59 7.99
CA ILE A 381 -8.49 -10.52 6.71
C ILE A 381 -7.04 -10.01 6.89
N HIS A 382 -6.86 -8.89 7.58
CA HIS A 382 -5.52 -8.29 7.77
C HIS A 382 -4.63 -9.09 8.73
N PHE A 383 -5.22 -9.80 9.68
CA PHE A 383 -4.48 -10.70 10.57
C PHE A 383 -3.85 -11.86 9.79
N ILE A 384 -4.65 -12.56 8.97
CA ILE A 384 -4.15 -13.68 8.14
C ILE A 384 -3.12 -13.18 7.14
N ALA A 385 -3.42 -12.10 6.42
CA ALA A 385 -2.50 -11.50 5.45
C ALA A 385 -1.14 -11.11 6.08
N GLY A 386 -1.16 -10.54 7.29
CA GLY A 386 0.07 -10.19 8.00
C GLY A 386 0.88 -11.40 8.45
N ILE A 387 0.24 -12.50 8.89
CA ILE A 387 0.94 -13.75 9.20
C ILE A 387 1.62 -14.32 7.95
N ILE A 388 0.89 -14.36 6.83
CA ILE A 388 1.44 -14.82 5.54
C ILE A 388 2.63 -13.95 5.13
N ALA A 389 2.56 -12.63 5.30
CA ALA A 389 3.69 -11.74 5.08
C ALA A 389 4.89 -12.13 5.97
N ILE A 390 4.71 -12.32 7.28
CA ILE A 390 5.81 -12.66 8.20
C ILE A 390 6.49 -13.99 7.83
N ILE A 391 5.71 -15.01 7.48
CA ILE A 391 6.22 -16.35 7.14
C ILE A 391 6.92 -16.36 5.77
N SER A 392 6.32 -15.69 4.79
CA SER A 392 6.84 -15.66 3.41
C SER A 392 8.14 -14.84 3.28
N LEU A 393 8.35 -13.84 4.14
CA LEU A 393 9.54 -13.00 4.18
C LEU A 393 10.77 -13.67 4.81
N THR A 394 10.79 -15.00 4.94
CA THR A 394 11.94 -15.73 5.46
C THR A 394 13.12 -15.66 4.46
N ASN A 395 14.22 -15.05 4.91
CA ASN A 395 15.49 -14.93 4.20
C ASN A 395 15.39 -14.07 2.92
N LEU A 396 15.38 -12.74 3.08
CA LEU A 396 15.16 -11.67 2.08
C LEU A 396 16.22 -11.56 0.95
N TYR A 397 17.20 -12.47 0.89
CA TYR A 397 18.35 -12.39 -0.03
C TYR A 397 18.04 -12.33 -1.53
N ARG A 398 16.80 -12.56 -1.94
CA ARG A 398 16.43 -12.61 -3.37
C ARG A 398 15.21 -11.73 -3.62
N ARG A 399 15.35 -10.75 -4.53
CA ARG A 399 14.26 -9.87 -5.00
C ARG A 399 12.99 -10.65 -5.39
N GLY A 400 13.15 -11.85 -5.96
CA GLY A 400 12.02 -12.73 -6.30
C GLY A 400 11.17 -13.21 -5.11
N LYS A 401 11.75 -13.30 -3.90
CA LYS A 401 10.99 -13.70 -2.70
C LYS A 401 10.03 -12.62 -2.22
N LEU A 402 10.34 -11.35 -2.45
CA LEU A 402 9.44 -10.25 -2.12
C LEU A 402 8.20 -10.28 -3.03
N PHE A 403 8.39 -10.48 -4.34
CA PHE A 403 7.26 -10.68 -5.27
C PHE A 403 6.42 -11.90 -4.88
N LEU A 404 7.06 -13.04 -4.57
CA LEU A 404 6.35 -14.22 -4.09
C LEU A 404 5.55 -13.94 -2.81
N SER A 405 6.14 -13.24 -1.85
CA SER A 405 5.48 -12.86 -0.59
C SER A 405 4.24 -11.99 -0.86
N ILE A 406 4.37 -11.00 -1.74
CA ILE A 406 3.27 -10.11 -2.13
C ILE A 406 2.15 -10.89 -2.84
N SER A 407 2.49 -11.80 -3.74
CA SER A 407 1.52 -12.67 -4.39
C SER A 407 0.79 -13.57 -3.39
N LEU A 408 1.49 -14.14 -2.40
CA LEU A 408 0.89 -14.95 -1.34
C LEU A 408 -0.04 -14.12 -0.45
N VAL A 409 0.36 -12.88 -0.12
CA VAL A 409 -0.48 -11.95 0.63
C VAL A 409 -1.76 -11.62 -0.16
N TYR A 410 -1.64 -11.31 -1.45
CA TYR A 410 -2.80 -11.08 -2.32
C TYR A 410 -3.75 -12.29 -2.37
N ILE A 411 -3.22 -13.50 -2.59
CA ILE A 411 -4.01 -14.73 -2.60
C ILE A 411 -4.70 -14.94 -1.25
N SER A 412 -4.03 -14.64 -0.13
CA SER A 412 -4.62 -14.76 1.20
C SER A 412 -5.78 -13.78 1.42
N TYR A 413 -5.66 -12.54 0.93
CA TYR A 413 -6.75 -11.56 0.94
C TYR A 413 -7.99 -12.10 0.22
N ILE A 414 -7.80 -12.60 -1.01
CA ILE A 414 -8.86 -13.20 -1.82
C ILE A 414 -9.49 -14.40 -1.12
N ALA A 415 -8.68 -15.35 -0.67
CA ALA A 415 -9.18 -16.59 -0.08
C ALA A 415 -10.03 -16.34 1.17
N VAL A 416 -9.59 -15.43 2.05
CA VAL A 416 -10.34 -15.08 3.26
C VAL A 416 -11.61 -14.32 2.89
N TYR A 417 -11.54 -13.34 1.99
CA TYR A 417 -12.70 -12.57 1.57
C TYR A 417 -13.78 -13.44 0.92
N VAL A 418 -13.39 -14.32 -0.02
CA VAL A 418 -14.31 -15.28 -0.65
C VAL A 418 -14.89 -16.24 0.39
N GLY A 419 -14.10 -16.73 1.33
CA GLY A 419 -14.59 -17.59 2.42
C GLY A 419 -15.65 -16.90 3.28
N ILE A 420 -15.42 -15.63 3.63
CA ILE A 420 -16.39 -14.81 4.37
C ILE A 420 -17.65 -14.58 3.54
N ALA A 421 -17.52 -14.22 2.25
CA ALA A 421 -18.65 -13.99 1.37
C ALA A 421 -19.53 -15.24 1.18
N ILE A 422 -18.91 -16.43 1.00
CA ILE A 422 -19.65 -17.70 0.91
C ILE A 422 -20.44 -17.96 2.19
N ILE A 423 -19.85 -17.70 3.36
CA ILE A 423 -20.53 -17.86 4.66
C ILE A 423 -21.71 -16.88 4.82
N GLN A 424 -21.58 -15.67 4.30
CA GLN A 424 -22.58 -14.61 4.46
C GLN A 424 -23.72 -14.71 3.44
N GLU A 425 -23.40 -15.01 2.19
CA GLU A 425 -24.33 -14.87 1.06
C GLU A 425 -24.76 -16.22 0.47
N GLY A 426 -24.06 -17.31 0.81
CA GLY A 426 -24.34 -18.64 0.28
C GLY A 426 -24.07 -18.79 -1.23
N SER A 427 -23.48 -17.78 -1.86
CA SER A 427 -23.17 -17.74 -3.30
C SER A 427 -21.90 -16.94 -3.55
N ILE A 428 -21.17 -17.34 -4.61
CA ILE A 428 -19.97 -16.63 -5.09
C ILE A 428 -20.36 -15.54 -6.10
N LEU A 429 -21.56 -15.62 -6.68
CA LEU A 429 -22.05 -14.72 -7.73
C LEU A 429 -22.41 -13.32 -7.22
N THR A 430 -22.53 -13.16 -5.91
CA THR A 430 -22.87 -11.89 -5.23
C THR A 430 -21.65 -11.10 -4.79
N ILE A 431 -20.43 -11.64 -4.98
CA ILE A 431 -19.18 -10.99 -4.62
C ILE A 431 -18.91 -9.79 -5.53
N ASP A 432 -18.61 -8.63 -4.94
CA ASP A 432 -18.16 -7.44 -5.67
C ASP A 432 -16.79 -7.68 -6.34
N PRO A 433 -16.70 -7.70 -7.68
CA PRO A 433 -15.44 -7.91 -8.39
C PRO A 433 -14.42 -6.79 -8.11
N TYR A 434 -14.86 -5.58 -7.75
CA TYR A 434 -13.97 -4.46 -7.46
C TYR A 434 -13.15 -4.69 -6.18
N SER A 435 -13.63 -5.52 -5.24
CA SER A 435 -12.86 -5.92 -4.05
C SER A 435 -11.53 -6.59 -4.42
N PHE A 436 -11.51 -7.41 -5.47
CA PHE A 436 -10.27 -8.04 -5.94
C PHE A 436 -9.26 -7.00 -6.44
N LEU A 437 -9.73 -5.96 -7.13
CA LEU A 437 -8.88 -4.85 -7.57
C LEU A 437 -8.31 -4.08 -6.37
N TRP A 438 -9.11 -3.83 -5.33
CA TRP A 438 -8.62 -3.19 -4.11
C TRP A 438 -7.55 -4.00 -3.40
N PHE A 439 -7.71 -5.33 -3.31
CA PHE A 439 -6.67 -6.21 -2.77
C PHE A 439 -5.43 -6.25 -3.66
N ALA A 440 -5.57 -6.15 -4.98
CA ALA A 440 -4.43 -6.11 -5.90
C ALA A 440 -3.63 -4.81 -5.72
N ILE A 441 -4.32 -3.66 -5.58
CA ILE A 441 -3.69 -2.37 -5.28
C ILE A 441 -3.03 -2.42 -3.90
N ASN A 442 -3.69 -2.98 -2.88
CA ASN A 442 -3.12 -3.19 -1.54
C ASN A 442 -1.80 -3.97 -1.62
N ALA A 443 -1.81 -5.12 -2.30
CA ALA A 443 -0.63 -5.94 -2.48
C ALA A 443 0.47 -5.19 -3.25
N LEU A 444 0.12 -4.42 -4.29
CA LEU A 444 1.08 -3.60 -5.03
C LEU A 444 1.71 -2.52 -4.16
N LEU A 445 0.96 -1.89 -3.25
CA LEU A 445 1.49 -0.93 -2.29
C LEU A 445 2.55 -1.55 -1.38
N LEU A 446 2.53 -2.86 -1.14
CA LEU A 446 3.59 -3.55 -0.38
C LEU A 446 4.96 -3.46 -1.08
N LEU A 447 5.02 -3.27 -2.41
CA LEU A 447 6.30 -3.06 -3.11
C LEU A 447 7.02 -1.79 -2.63
N THR A 448 6.27 -0.79 -2.17
CA THR A 448 6.85 0.47 -1.64
C THR A 448 7.71 0.24 -0.41
N SER A 449 7.55 -0.90 0.27
CA SER A 449 8.38 -1.27 1.41
C SER A 449 9.86 -1.31 1.06
N TYR A 450 10.25 -1.71 -0.16
CA TYR A 450 11.67 -1.79 -0.54
C TYR A 450 12.36 -0.41 -0.54
N GLN A 451 11.74 0.60 -1.15
CA GLN A 451 12.29 1.96 -1.19
C GLN A 451 12.29 2.59 0.21
N LEU A 452 11.25 2.32 0.99
CA LEU A 452 11.12 2.83 2.34
C LEU A 452 12.05 2.13 3.35
N ILE A 453 12.42 0.87 3.15
CA ILE A 453 13.43 0.18 3.98
C ILE A 453 14.75 0.95 3.89
N TYR A 454 15.22 1.24 2.69
CA TYR A 454 16.43 2.05 2.47
C TYR A 454 16.35 3.42 3.16
N LEU A 455 15.20 4.10 3.06
CA LEU A 455 14.98 5.37 3.73
C LEU A 455 15.08 5.24 5.25
N PHE A 456 14.45 4.22 5.83
CA PHE A 456 14.49 3.99 7.27
C PHE A 456 15.86 3.55 7.78
N GLU A 457 16.63 2.80 6.99
CA GLU A 457 18.03 2.50 7.32
C GLU A 457 18.84 3.77 7.51
N LYS A 458 18.70 4.75 6.61
CA LYS A 458 19.43 6.02 6.71
C LYS A 458 18.95 6.90 7.86
N ILE A 459 17.65 6.96 8.13
CA ILE A 459 17.09 7.80 9.20
C ILE A 459 17.39 7.22 10.59
N PHE A 460 17.24 5.90 10.76
CA PHE A 460 17.35 5.25 12.06
C PHE A 460 18.73 4.60 12.32
N GLY A 461 19.54 4.42 11.28
CA GLY A 461 20.85 3.76 11.35
C GLY A 461 20.73 2.24 11.53
N PHE A 462 19.64 1.63 11.07
CA PHE A 462 19.46 0.18 11.10
C PHE A 462 20.18 -0.50 9.95
N LEU A 463 20.50 -1.78 10.12
CA LEU A 463 21.08 -2.63 9.08
C LEU A 463 20.08 -3.72 8.71
N SER A 464 19.64 -3.73 7.44
CA SER A 464 18.95 -4.89 6.86
C SER A 464 19.95 -5.94 6.36
N ASP A 465 19.45 -7.16 6.17
CA ASP A 465 20.21 -8.24 5.52
C ASP A 465 20.74 -7.85 4.13
N THR A 466 20.04 -6.96 3.42
CA THR A 466 20.47 -6.48 2.10
C THR A 466 21.71 -5.60 2.23
N THR A 467 21.67 -4.62 3.13
CA THR A 467 22.82 -3.74 3.41
C THR A 467 24.01 -4.52 3.94
N LEU A 468 23.80 -5.53 4.80
CA LEU A 468 24.87 -6.39 5.29
C LEU A 468 25.51 -7.23 4.17
N MET A 469 24.71 -7.72 3.23
CA MET A 469 25.21 -8.43 2.06
C MET A 469 26.00 -7.50 1.13
N GLU A 470 25.50 -6.29 0.89
CA GLU A 470 26.21 -5.28 0.11
C GLU A 470 27.56 -4.97 0.75
N LEU A 471 27.60 -4.70 2.05
CA LEU A 471 28.84 -4.46 2.80
C LEU A 471 29.79 -5.66 2.76
N SER A 472 29.27 -6.87 2.60
CA SER A 472 30.06 -8.10 2.49
C SER A 472 30.59 -8.37 1.07
N ASP A 473 30.23 -7.56 0.08
CA ASP A 473 30.78 -7.66 -1.27
C ASP A 473 32.22 -7.14 -1.29
N THR A 474 33.17 -8.03 -1.55
CA THR A 474 34.60 -7.71 -1.60
C THR A 474 34.96 -6.75 -2.75
N ASN A 475 34.06 -6.53 -3.71
CA ASN A 475 34.26 -5.57 -4.79
C ASN A 475 33.92 -4.12 -4.40
N GLN A 476 33.40 -3.89 -3.19
CA GLN A 476 33.20 -2.54 -2.69
C GLN A 476 34.52 -1.75 -2.67
N ASP A 477 34.43 -0.44 -2.95
CA ASP A 477 35.61 0.41 -3.13
C ASP A 477 36.58 0.38 -1.94
N LEU A 478 36.07 0.31 -0.70
CA LEU A 478 36.91 0.27 0.50
C LEU A 478 37.60 -1.09 0.69
N LEU A 479 36.89 -2.20 0.44
CA LEU A 479 37.47 -3.54 0.54
C LEU A 479 38.46 -3.82 -0.61
N ARG A 480 38.21 -3.26 -1.81
CA ARG A 480 39.17 -3.28 -2.91
C ARG A 480 40.44 -2.51 -2.57
N GLN A 481 40.31 -1.32 -1.96
CA GLN A 481 41.47 -0.58 -1.45
C GLN A 481 42.25 -1.37 -0.38
N LEU A 482 41.56 -2.10 0.50
CA LEU A 482 42.22 -2.98 1.48
C LEU A 482 43.00 -4.09 0.78
N ALA A 483 42.41 -4.74 -0.21
CA ALA A 483 43.06 -5.79 -1.00
C ALA A 483 44.30 -5.27 -1.76
N GLU A 484 44.26 -4.05 -2.29
CA GLU A 484 45.37 -3.43 -3.02
C GLU A 484 46.50 -2.96 -2.09
N LYS A 485 46.18 -2.31 -0.96
CA LYS A 485 47.18 -1.71 -0.06
C LYS A 485 47.74 -2.69 0.97
N ALA A 486 46.92 -3.63 1.45
CA ALA A 486 47.27 -4.58 2.51
C ALA A 486 46.70 -5.97 2.18
N PRO A 487 47.21 -6.65 1.13
CA PRO A 487 46.64 -7.92 0.63
C PRO A 487 46.65 -9.05 1.67
N GLY A 488 47.65 -9.09 2.55
CA GLY A 488 47.75 -10.07 3.63
C GLY A 488 46.66 -9.87 4.69
N THR A 489 46.42 -8.62 5.07
CA THR A 489 45.33 -8.23 5.97
C THR A 489 43.96 -8.48 5.34
N PHE A 490 43.79 -8.25 4.04
CA PHE A 490 42.56 -8.58 3.33
C PHE A 490 42.27 -10.09 3.40
N GLN A 491 43.28 -10.92 3.13
CA GLN A 491 43.12 -12.37 3.19
C GLN A 491 42.87 -12.87 4.63
N HIS A 492 43.50 -12.26 5.63
CA HIS A 492 43.19 -12.47 7.04
C HIS A 492 41.72 -12.19 7.35
N SER A 493 41.25 -11.00 6.99
CA SER A 493 39.87 -10.56 7.23
C SER A 493 38.84 -11.51 6.59
N LEU A 494 39.14 -12.07 5.41
CA LEU A 494 38.28 -13.09 4.78
C LEU A 494 38.20 -14.39 5.58
N GLN A 495 39.32 -14.88 6.13
CA GLN A 495 39.32 -16.09 6.96
C GLN A 495 38.60 -15.87 8.28
N VAL A 496 38.85 -14.73 8.93
CA VAL A 496 38.16 -14.30 10.15
C VAL A 496 36.65 -14.20 9.90
N ALA A 497 36.23 -13.63 8.77
CA ALA A 497 34.81 -13.53 8.40
C ALA A 497 34.16 -14.91 8.28
N ASN A 498 34.82 -15.86 7.62
CA ASN A 498 34.31 -17.24 7.48
C ASN A 498 34.21 -17.98 8.81
N LEU A 499 35.17 -17.76 9.73
CA LEU A 499 35.14 -18.34 11.07
C LEU A 499 34.00 -17.73 11.91
N ALA A 500 33.93 -16.40 11.95
CA ALA A 500 32.95 -15.67 12.74
C ALA A 500 31.51 -15.95 12.28
N GLU A 501 31.26 -15.95 10.96
CA GLU A 501 29.96 -16.25 10.38
C GLU A 501 29.44 -17.65 10.79
N GLU A 502 30.27 -18.68 10.64
CA GLU A 502 29.90 -20.06 11.01
C GLU A 502 29.62 -20.19 12.51
N ALA A 503 30.47 -19.59 13.34
CA ALA A 503 30.34 -19.67 14.78
C ALA A 503 29.07 -18.95 15.27
N ILE A 504 28.80 -17.75 14.74
CA ILE A 504 27.58 -16.98 15.05
C ILE A 504 26.31 -17.69 14.58
N PHE A 505 26.35 -18.30 13.39
CA PHE A 505 25.22 -19.09 12.89
C PHE A 505 24.82 -20.22 13.86
N LYS A 506 25.80 -20.90 14.47
CA LYS A 506 25.53 -22.02 15.41
C LYS A 506 24.97 -21.58 16.76
N ILE A 507 25.30 -20.38 17.22
CA ILE A 507 24.81 -19.84 18.50
C ILE A 507 23.57 -18.95 18.33
N GLY A 508 23.05 -18.83 17.10
CA GLY A 508 21.81 -18.10 16.80
C GLY A 508 21.94 -16.58 16.86
N GLY A 509 23.13 -16.02 16.63
CA GLY A 509 23.31 -14.58 16.41
C GLY A 509 23.09 -14.18 14.94
N ASN A 510 23.52 -12.98 14.54
CA ASN A 510 23.41 -12.50 13.16
C ASN A 510 24.68 -12.81 12.33
N PRO A 511 24.67 -13.83 11.44
CA PRO A 511 25.88 -14.26 10.74
C PRO A 511 26.36 -13.23 9.71
N LEU A 512 25.44 -12.54 9.03
CA LEU A 512 25.77 -11.50 8.05
C LEU A 512 26.45 -10.30 8.72
N LEU A 513 25.97 -9.91 9.91
CA LEU A 513 26.57 -8.82 10.67
C LEU A 513 28.00 -9.17 11.08
N ALA A 514 28.21 -10.40 11.57
CA ALA A 514 29.54 -10.88 11.95
C ALA A 514 30.48 -10.95 10.73
N ARG A 515 29.99 -11.46 9.59
CA ARG A 515 30.75 -11.51 8.34
C ARG A 515 31.14 -10.11 7.85
N ALA A 516 30.16 -9.21 7.74
CA ALA A 516 30.41 -7.83 7.33
C ALA A 516 31.39 -7.15 8.29
N GLY A 517 31.14 -7.21 9.60
CA GLY A 517 32.01 -6.65 10.64
C GLY A 517 33.46 -7.16 10.54
N ALA A 518 33.63 -8.46 10.34
CA ALA A 518 34.95 -9.09 10.16
C ALA A 518 35.70 -8.60 8.92
N LEU A 519 35.03 -8.28 7.81
CA LEU A 519 35.71 -7.80 6.61
C LEU A 519 36.31 -6.40 6.79
N TYR A 520 35.75 -5.58 7.70
CA TYR A 520 36.22 -4.22 7.94
C TYR A 520 37.07 -4.05 9.21
N HIS A 521 37.16 -5.06 10.09
CA HIS A 521 37.73 -4.88 11.43
C HIS A 521 39.15 -4.30 11.43
N ASP A 522 39.92 -4.61 10.38
CA ASP A 522 41.35 -4.34 10.26
C ASP A 522 41.72 -3.28 9.22
N ILE A 523 40.73 -2.54 8.68
CA ILE A 523 40.97 -1.56 7.60
C ILE A 523 41.96 -0.45 7.97
N GLY A 524 42.18 -0.21 9.27
CA GLY A 524 43.17 0.76 9.73
C GLY A 524 44.61 0.41 9.36
N LYS A 525 44.91 -0.88 9.14
CA LYS A 525 46.24 -1.35 8.75
C LYS A 525 46.67 -0.82 7.37
N MET A 526 45.73 -0.37 6.53
CA MET A 526 46.01 0.20 5.20
C MET A 526 46.93 1.43 5.23
N ASN A 527 46.97 2.18 6.33
CA ASN A 527 47.82 3.38 6.41
C ASN A 527 49.31 3.01 6.54
N ASN A 528 49.61 1.89 7.20
CA ASN A 528 50.97 1.46 7.53
C ASN A 528 51.13 -0.07 7.36
N PRO A 529 50.86 -0.63 6.17
CA PRO A 529 50.71 -2.08 5.98
C PRO A 529 51.96 -2.87 6.35
N TYR A 530 53.15 -2.32 6.09
CA TYR A 530 54.44 -2.98 6.33
C TYR A 530 54.72 -3.29 7.81
N TYR A 531 54.06 -2.61 8.76
CA TYR A 531 54.19 -2.88 10.20
C TYR A 531 53.38 -4.09 10.67
N PHE A 532 52.58 -4.71 9.79
CA PHE A 532 51.77 -5.88 10.13
C PHE A 532 52.33 -7.12 9.43
N ILE A 533 52.62 -8.16 10.21
CA ILE A 533 53.39 -9.34 9.78
C ILE A 533 52.77 -10.04 8.58
N GLU A 534 51.44 -10.04 8.46
CA GLU A 534 50.72 -10.66 7.34
C GLU A 534 50.98 -9.98 5.99
N ASN A 535 51.45 -8.73 5.98
CA ASN A 535 51.78 -7.98 4.75
C ASN A 535 53.29 -7.87 4.50
N GLN A 536 54.13 -8.39 5.39
CA GLN A 536 55.58 -8.28 5.28
C GLN A 536 56.13 -9.26 4.23
N ALA A 537 57.09 -8.79 3.43
CA ALA A 537 57.91 -9.65 2.59
C ALA A 537 58.96 -10.38 3.44
N SER A 538 59.29 -11.62 3.07
CA SER A 538 60.25 -12.46 3.80
C SER A 538 61.57 -11.71 4.07
N GLY A 539 61.92 -11.57 5.35
CA GLY A 539 63.20 -11.01 5.80
C GLY A 539 63.21 -9.50 6.11
N PHE A 540 62.10 -8.77 5.91
CA PHE A 540 61.99 -7.35 6.26
C PHE A 540 61.01 -7.16 7.43
N ASN A 541 61.49 -6.63 8.57
CA ASN A 541 60.66 -6.29 9.72
C ASN A 541 60.93 -4.84 10.15
N PRO A 542 60.01 -3.89 9.89
CA PRO A 542 60.20 -2.48 10.20
C PRO A 542 60.19 -2.18 11.71
N HIS A 543 59.83 -3.13 12.57
CA HIS A 543 59.99 -2.99 14.02
C HIS A 543 61.44 -3.15 14.49
N GLN A 544 62.36 -3.57 13.61
CA GLN A 544 63.78 -3.62 13.95
C GLN A 544 64.34 -2.20 14.06
N GLY A 545 64.90 -1.87 15.24
CA GLY A 545 65.48 -0.55 15.51
C GLY A 545 64.51 0.49 16.05
N ILE A 546 63.26 0.10 16.35
CA ILE A 546 62.24 0.93 17.00
C ILE A 546 62.08 0.46 18.46
N ASP A 547 61.81 1.39 19.38
CA ASP A 547 61.51 1.03 20.77
C ASP A 547 60.21 0.19 20.87
N TYR A 548 60.13 -0.66 21.89
CA TYR A 548 59.02 -1.61 22.02
C TYR A 548 57.69 -0.90 22.28
N GLU A 549 57.72 0.19 23.03
CA GLU A 549 56.59 1.06 23.30
C GLU A 549 56.08 1.72 22.01
N GLU A 550 56.98 2.24 21.17
CA GLU A 550 56.62 2.86 19.89
C GLU A 550 56.07 1.82 18.90
N SER A 551 56.66 0.62 18.86
CA SER A 551 56.12 -0.52 18.09
C SER A 551 54.70 -0.89 18.54
N ALA A 552 54.44 -0.91 19.85
CA ALA A 552 53.11 -1.16 20.39
C ALA A 552 52.13 -0.04 20.04
N GLU A 553 52.56 1.22 20.10
CA GLU A 553 51.74 2.38 19.71
C GLU A 553 51.31 2.29 18.24
N ILE A 554 52.24 2.01 17.32
CA ILE A 554 51.95 1.83 15.89
C ILE A 554 50.89 0.74 15.68
N ILE A 555 51.03 -0.40 16.36
CA ILE A 555 50.06 -1.48 16.29
C ILE A 555 48.71 -1.03 16.85
N ILE A 556 48.65 -0.46 18.05
CA ILE A 556 47.38 -0.07 18.70
C ILE A 556 46.62 0.97 17.86
N LYS A 557 47.34 1.85 17.15
CA LYS A 557 46.78 2.95 16.39
C LYS A 557 45.87 2.52 15.23
N HIS A 558 46.02 1.29 14.70
CA HIS A 558 45.18 0.81 13.59
C HIS A 558 43.68 0.83 13.94
N VAL A 559 43.30 0.64 15.21
CA VAL A 559 41.89 0.71 15.63
C VAL A 559 41.34 2.12 15.43
N ALA A 560 42.04 3.14 15.91
CA ALA A 560 41.61 4.53 15.80
C ALA A 560 41.61 5.01 14.34
N GLU A 561 42.63 4.62 13.57
CA GLU A 561 42.73 4.92 12.14
C GLU A 561 41.63 4.21 11.34
N GLY A 562 41.33 2.95 11.65
CA GLY A 562 40.25 2.19 11.03
C GLY A 562 38.89 2.84 11.26
N ILE A 563 38.62 3.31 12.49
CA ILE A 563 37.38 4.06 12.80
C ILE A 563 37.29 5.35 11.96
N GLN A 564 38.40 6.08 11.80
CA GLN A 564 38.42 7.30 10.99
C GLN A 564 38.15 7.00 9.50
N ILE A 565 38.79 5.95 8.97
CA ILE A 565 38.58 5.49 7.58
C ILE A 565 37.13 5.06 7.37
N ALA A 566 36.57 4.28 8.29
CA ALA A 566 35.19 3.81 8.23
C ALA A 566 34.19 4.97 8.23
N LYS A 567 34.36 5.95 9.13
CA LYS A 567 33.50 7.15 9.18
C LYS A 567 33.59 7.97 7.90
N LYS A 568 34.79 8.13 7.33
CA LYS A 568 35.00 8.86 6.06
C LYS A 568 34.25 8.19 4.90
N HIS A 569 34.11 6.87 4.92
CA HIS A 569 33.39 6.10 3.90
C HIS A 569 31.91 5.84 4.25
N ASN A 570 31.37 6.52 5.26
CA ASN A 570 29.97 6.36 5.72
C ASN A 570 29.61 4.90 6.08
N ILE A 571 30.59 4.15 6.60
CA ILE A 571 30.34 2.80 7.11
C ILE A 571 29.43 2.89 8.35
N PRO A 572 28.39 2.05 8.47
CA PRO A 572 27.45 2.09 9.58
C PRO A 572 28.11 1.88 10.95
N GLU A 573 27.61 2.55 11.99
CA GLU A 573 28.21 2.52 13.34
C GLU A 573 28.31 1.09 13.91
N GLN A 574 27.33 0.23 13.63
CA GLN A 574 27.36 -1.17 14.07
C GLN A 574 28.52 -1.97 13.46
N ILE A 575 29.03 -1.59 12.28
CA ILE A 575 30.23 -2.20 11.67
C ILE A 575 31.50 -1.57 12.26
N ILE A 576 31.46 -0.25 12.52
CA ILE A 576 32.55 0.47 13.21
C ILE A 576 32.79 -0.12 14.61
N ASP A 577 31.75 -0.61 15.27
CA ASP A 577 31.88 -1.26 16.57
C ASP A 577 32.78 -2.50 16.52
N PHE A 578 32.75 -3.30 15.44
CA PHE A 578 33.68 -4.41 15.27
C PHE A 578 35.14 -3.93 15.21
N ILE A 579 35.42 -2.83 14.49
CA ILE A 579 36.75 -2.20 14.47
C ILE A 579 37.14 -1.77 15.88
N ARG A 580 36.23 -1.14 16.63
CA ARG A 580 36.54 -0.59 17.96
C ARG A 580 36.78 -1.67 19.02
N THR A 581 36.08 -2.80 18.94
CA THR A 581 36.06 -3.79 20.02
C THR A 581 36.85 -5.07 19.76
N HIS A 582 37.29 -5.35 18.54
CA HIS A 582 37.86 -6.68 18.21
C HIS A 582 39.09 -7.06 19.04
N HIS A 583 39.86 -6.09 19.55
CA HIS A 583 40.93 -6.33 20.52
C HIS A 583 40.56 -6.03 21.97
N GLY A 584 39.41 -5.39 22.23
CA GLY A 584 38.97 -5.04 23.57
C GLY A 584 40.01 -4.26 24.34
N THR A 585 40.37 -4.76 25.52
CA THR A 585 41.40 -4.18 26.40
C THR A 585 42.64 -5.08 26.49
N ASN A 586 42.82 -5.97 25.50
CA ASN A 586 43.98 -6.86 25.45
C ASN A 586 45.28 -6.06 25.33
N LYS A 587 46.40 -6.77 25.54
CA LYS A 587 47.75 -6.19 25.47
C LYS A 587 48.47 -6.70 24.23
N VAL A 588 49.32 -5.88 23.64
CA VAL A 588 50.24 -6.29 22.57
C VAL A 588 51.38 -7.13 23.19
N GLN A 589 51.08 -8.42 23.42
CA GLN A 589 51.89 -9.30 24.30
C GLN A 589 53.34 -9.48 23.87
N TYR A 590 53.60 -9.53 22.55
CA TYR A 590 54.96 -9.75 22.04
C TYR A 590 55.92 -8.63 22.47
N PHE A 591 55.56 -7.37 22.21
CA PHE A 591 56.36 -6.21 22.58
C PHE A 591 56.37 -5.98 24.10
N LEU A 592 55.27 -6.26 24.79
CA LEU A 592 55.23 -6.20 26.25
C LEU A 592 56.22 -7.18 26.90
N ARG A 593 56.35 -8.38 26.34
CA ARG A 593 57.29 -9.38 26.85
C ARG A 593 58.74 -8.94 26.61
N LEU A 594 59.07 -8.50 25.40
CA LEU A 594 60.41 -7.99 25.08
C LEU A 594 60.78 -6.78 25.96
N TYR A 595 59.81 -5.89 26.20
CA TYR A 595 59.97 -4.76 27.10
C TYR A 595 60.28 -5.20 28.54
N ARG A 596 59.53 -6.17 29.08
CA ARG A 596 59.77 -6.71 30.43
C ARG A 596 61.10 -7.46 30.56
N GLU A 597 61.53 -8.12 29.50
CA GLU A 597 62.84 -8.80 29.46
C GLU A 597 64.00 -7.79 29.41
N LYS A 598 63.84 -6.69 28.68
CA LYS A 598 64.85 -5.62 28.57
C LYS A 598 64.87 -4.68 29.79
N TYR A 599 63.71 -4.41 30.39
CA TYR A 599 63.52 -3.47 31.49
C TYR A 599 62.75 -4.08 32.68
N PRO A 600 63.32 -5.07 33.38
CA PRO A 600 62.63 -5.79 34.46
C PRO A 600 62.22 -4.91 35.66
N GLU A 601 62.91 -3.78 35.86
CA GLU A 601 62.67 -2.83 36.95
C GLU A 601 61.47 -1.89 36.69
N LEU A 602 61.06 -1.71 35.42
CA LEU A 602 60.06 -0.71 35.00
C LEU A 602 58.68 -1.36 34.79
N LYS A 603 57.97 -1.62 35.90
CA LYS A 603 56.63 -2.27 35.89
C LYS A 603 55.46 -1.33 35.57
N ASP A 604 55.65 -0.01 35.62
CA ASP A 604 54.54 0.96 35.56
C ASP A 604 54.03 1.28 34.14
N ASN A 605 54.77 0.91 33.09
CA ASN A 605 54.43 1.25 31.69
C ASN A 605 53.53 0.23 30.97
N VAL A 606 52.94 -0.74 31.68
CA VAL A 606 52.12 -1.80 31.06
C VAL A 606 50.90 -1.25 30.29
N SER A 607 50.38 -0.09 30.69
CA SER A 607 49.24 0.57 30.05
C SER A 607 49.52 1.04 28.61
N LEU A 608 50.78 1.33 28.27
CA LEU A 608 51.19 1.73 26.91
C LEU A 608 51.03 0.59 25.89
N PHE A 609 51.01 -0.65 26.37
CA PHE A 609 50.85 -1.85 25.53
C PHE A 609 49.39 -2.31 25.45
N SER A 610 48.45 -1.60 26.08
CA SER A 610 47.03 -1.99 26.12
C SER A 610 46.20 -1.26 25.08
N TYR A 611 45.33 -2.01 24.40
CA TYR A 611 44.25 -1.41 23.61
C TYR A 611 43.30 -0.62 24.52
N LYS A 612 42.78 0.49 23.99
CA LYS A 612 41.91 1.41 24.74
C LYS A 612 40.48 0.89 24.93
N GLY A 613 40.09 -0.18 24.23
CA GLY A 613 38.73 -0.72 24.26
C GLY A 613 37.71 0.11 23.45
N PRO A 614 36.42 -0.12 23.70
CA PRO A 614 35.85 -0.89 24.81
C PRO A 614 35.91 -2.41 24.58
N LYS A 615 35.59 -3.20 25.61
CA LYS A 615 35.38 -4.65 25.48
C LYS A 615 34.21 -4.94 24.53
N PRO A 616 34.18 -6.10 23.86
CA PRO A 616 33.02 -6.58 23.13
C PRO A 616 31.76 -6.55 24.01
N PHE A 617 30.66 -6.08 23.43
CA PHE A 617 29.36 -5.93 24.12
C PHE A 617 28.22 -6.71 23.45
N SER A 618 28.50 -7.38 22.34
CA SER A 618 27.57 -8.27 21.64
C SER A 618 28.21 -9.62 21.37
N ARG A 619 27.39 -10.65 21.13
CA ARG A 619 27.87 -11.99 20.74
C ARG A 619 28.73 -11.91 19.49
N GLU A 620 28.30 -11.14 18.50
CA GLU A 620 28.98 -10.96 17.22
C GLU A 620 30.37 -10.34 17.42
N THR A 621 30.48 -9.26 18.19
CA THR A 621 31.77 -8.63 18.49
C THR A 621 32.69 -9.52 19.33
N ALA A 622 32.13 -10.33 20.24
CA ALA A 622 32.92 -11.25 21.07
C ALA A 622 33.46 -12.41 20.23
N VAL A 623 32.63 -12.99 19.37
CA VAL A 623 33.06 -14.05 18.44
C VAL A 623 34.07 -13.52 17.43
N LEU A 624 33.95 -12.26 16.96
CA LEU A 624 34.98 -11.66 16.11
C LEU A 624 36.34 -11.63 16.82
N MET A 625 36.39 -11.15 18.07
CA MET A 625 37.63 -11.11 18.87
C MET A 625 38.26 -12.52 18.99
N MET A 626 37.43 -13.54 19.22
CA MET A 626 37.93 -14.91 19.31
C MET A 626 38.44 -15.41 17.95
N ALA A 627 37.69 -15.14 16.87
CA ALA A 627 38.05 -15.56 15.52
C ALA A 627 39.35 -14.92 15.04
N ASP A 628 39.51 -13.62 15.25
CA ASP A 628 40.71 -12.85 14.90
C ASP A 628 41.94 -13.42 15.61
N ALA A 629 41.87 -13.57 16.94
CA ALA A 629 42.99 -14.10 17.73
C ALA A 629 43.35 -15.54 17.35
N VAL A 630 42.36 -16.39 17.09
CA VAL A 630 42.57 -17.79 16.73
C VAL A 630 43.14 -17.94 15.31
N GLU A 631 42.63 -17.18 14.32
CA GLU A 631 43.16 -17.19 12.95
C GLU A 631 44.62 -16.72 12.95
N ALA A 632 44.88 -15.56 13.57
CA ALA A 632 46.22 -14.97 13.58
C ALA A 632 47.24 -15.92 14.23
N ALA A 633 46.86 -16.58 15.33
CA ALA A 633 47.73 -17.52 16.02
C ALA A 633 47.88 -18.85 15.27
N SER A 634 46.87 -19.30 14.51
CA SER A 634 46.96 -20.56 13.75
C SER A 634 47.96 -20.49 12.61
N ARG A 635 48.25 -19.29 12.08
CA ARG A 635 49.31 -19.06 11.08
C ARG A 635 50.72 -19.38 11.60
N ALA A 636 50.94 -19.31 12.91
CA ALA A 636 52.23 -19.57 13.53
C ALA A 636 52.45 -21.06 13.89
N LEU A 637 51.45 -21.93 13.69
CA LEU A 637 51.58 -23.36 13.98
C LEU A 637 52.57 -24.03 13.02
N LYS A 638 53.62 -24.65 13.58
CA LYS A 638 54.60 -25.43 12.80
C LYS A 638 54.03 -26.75 12.27
N THR A 639 53.15 -27.38 13.04
CA THR A 639 52.53 -28.66 12.71
C THR A 639 51.03 -28.56 12.90
N ILE A 640 50.28 -28.97 11.88
CA ILE A 640 48.81 -28.85 11.85
C ILE A 640 48.21 -30.22 12.18
N THR A 641 48.05 -30.49 13.47
CA THR A 641 47.33 -31.68 13.98
C THR A 641 46.05 -31.29 14.69
N TYR A 642 45.17 -32.27 14.93
CA TYR A 642 43.95 -32.06 15.69
C TYR A 642 44.25 -31.52 17.10
N GLU A 643 45.22 -32.10 17.79
CA GLU A 643 45.64 -31.73 19.12
C GLU A 643 46.21 -30.30 19.14
N ALA A 644 47.07 -29.96 18.17
CA ALA A 644 47.66 -28.62 18.09
C ALA A 644 46.60 -27.53 17.88
N ILE A 645 45.61 -27.77 17.01
CA ILE A 645 44.50 -26.83 16.79
C ILE A 645 43.60 -26.78 18.04
N ASN A 646 43.31 -27.92 18.67
CA ASN A 646 42.51 -27.98 19.88
C ASN A 646 43.12 -27.11 20.98
N ASP A 647 44.41 -27.31 21.26
CA ASP A 647 45.12 -26.63 22.33
C ASP A 647 45.27 -25.13 22.03
N LEU A 648 45.51 -24.77 20.78
CA LEU A 648 45.54 -23.38 20.34
C LEU A 648 44.22 -22.66 20.66
N VAL A 649 43.10 -23.24 20.21
CA VAL A 649 41.77 -22.65 20.38
C VAL A 649 41.38 -22.58 21.85
N GLU A 650 41.65 -23.63 22.62
CA GLU A 650 41.37 -23.63 24.06
C GLU A 650 42.18 -22.57 24.79
N ASN A 651 43.50 -22.52 24.58
CA ASN A 651 44.38 -21.61 25.31
C ASN A 651 44.03 -20.15 25.05
N ILE A 652 43.80 -19.77 23.79
CA ILE A 652 43.49 -18.39 23.42
C ILE A 652 42.16 -17.93 24.03
N ILE A 653 41.10 -18.72 23.85
CA ILE A 653 39.76 -18.32 24.29
C ILE A 653 39.67 -18.38 25.82
N ASN A 654 40.33 -19.34 26.48
CA ASN A 654 40.41 -19.40 27.94
C ASN A 654 41.20 -18.20 28.50
N TYR A 655 42.29 -17.80 27.84
CA TYR A 655 43.04 -16.61 28.24
C TYR A 655 42.19 -15.34 28.16
N GLN A 656 41.48 -15.12 27.04
CA GLN A 656 40.56 -13.99 26.88
C GLN A 656 39.42 -14.01 27.93
N GLN A 657 38.95 -15.21 28.31
CA GLN A 657 37.95 -15.38 29.38
C GLN A 657 38.51 -15.01 30.75
N ILE A 658 39.76 -15.42 31.06
CA ILE A 658 40.45 -15.07 32.32
C ILE A 658 40.70 -13.56 32.42
N GLU A 659 41.03 -12.89 31.30
CA GLU A 659 41.15 -11.42 31.22
C GLU A 659 39.79 -10.71 31.16
N GLU A 660 38.68 -11.43 31.42
CA GLU A 660 37.32 -10.92 31.45
C GLU A 660 36.91 -10.14 30.20
N GLN A 661 37.45 -10.46 29.02
CA GLN A 661 37.18 -9.69 27.79
C GLN A 661 35.72 -9.77 27.35
N TYR A 662 34.97 -10.78 27.78
CA TYR A 662 33.58 -10.99 27.39
C TYR A 662 32.56 -10.46 28.40
N SER A 663 33.01 -9.82 29.48
CA SER A 663 32.16 -9.41 30.62
C SER A 663 31.01 -8.47 30.25
N ASP A 664 31.15 -7.70 29.17
CA ASP A 664 30.12 -6.75 28.72
C ASP A 664 29.20 -7.33 27.62
N ALA A 665 29.47 -8.55 27.14
CA ALA A 665 28.71 -9.20 26.07
C ALA A 665 27.71 -10.24 26.60
N ASP A 666 26.52 -10.27 26.01
CA ASP A 666 25.50 -11.30 26.27
C ASP A 666 25.85 -12.65 25.58
N ILE A 667 26.99 -13.23 25.95
CA ILE A 667 27.49 -14.52 25.44
C ILE A 667 27.62 -15.52 26.58
N THR A 668 27.00 -16.69 26.43
CA THR A 668 26.98 -17.70 27.51
C THR A 668 28.19 -18.65 27.41
N PHE A 669 28.53 -19.33 28.51
CA PHE A 669 29.56 -20.39 28.46
C PHE A 669 29.23 -21.52 27.47
N LYS A 670 27.93 -21.81 27.29
CA LYS A 670 27.46 -22.73 26.27
C LYS A 670 27.80 -22.22 24.87
N ASP A 671 27.56 -20.94 24.58
CA ASP A 671 27.90 -20.33 23.30
C ASP A 671 29.41 -20.40 23.05
N ILE A 672 30.23 -20.04 24.03
CA ILE A 672 31.70 -20.11 23.94
C ILE A 672 32.17 -21.53 23.59
N THR A 673 31.55 -22.56 24.20
CA THR A 673 31.87 -23.97 23.93
C THR A 673 31.54 -24.36 22.48
N VAL A 674 30.38 -23.91 21.98
CA VAL A 674 29.96 -24.13 20.58
C VAL A 674 30.89 -23.39 19.61
N VAL A 675 31.29 -22.16 19.93
CA VAL A 675 32.24 -21.35 19.14
C VAL A 675 33.60 -22.04 19.04
N LYS A 676 34.17 -22.50 20.17
CA LYS A 676 35.41 -23.29 20.21
C LYS A 676 35.34 -24.50 19.27
N SER A 677 34.26 -25.28 19.37
CA SER A 677 34.05 -26.45 18.50
C SER A 677 33.96 -26.08 17.02
N ALA A 678 33.26 -24.98 16.70
CA ALA A 678 33.12 -24.47 15.34
C ALA A 678 34.48 -24.07 14.74
N PHE A 679 35.31 -23.34 15.50
CA PHE A 679 36.64 -22.92 15.07
C PHE A 679 37.57 -24.11 14.85
N LYS A 680 37.65 -25.05 15.82
CA LYS A 680 38.46 -26.26 15.67
C LYS A 680 38.14 -26.99 14.36
N LYS A 681 36.85 -27.22 14.09
CA LYS A 681 36.40 -27.88 12.86
C LYS A 681 36.73 -27.09 11.59
N LYS A 682 36.53 -25.77 11.59
CA LYS A 682 36.82 -24.94 10.41
C LYS A 682 38.30 -24.83 10.12
N LEU A 683 39.15 -24.62 11.12
CA LEU A 683 40.60 -24.55 10.95
C LEU A 683 41.16 -25.88 10.42
N LEU A 684 40.70 -27.01 10.97
CA LEU A 684 41.05 -28.33 10.44
C LEU A 684 40.71 -28.43 8.95
N ASN A 685 39.52 -28.02 8.54
CA ASN A 685 39.14 -28.05 7.11
C ASN A 685 40.00 -27.12 6.24
N ILE A 686 40.28 -25.90 6.72
CA ILE A 686 41.09 -24.90 5.99
C ILE A 686 42.51 -25.43 5.75
N TYR A 687 43.11 -26.08 6.75
CA TYR A 687 44.49 -26.53 6.68
C TYR A 687 44.66 -27.96 6.13
N HIS A 688 43.70 -28.87 6.32
CA HIS A 688 43.73 -30.20 5.68
C HIS A 688 43.58 -30.13 4.15
N ALA A 689 42.90 -29.11 3.62
CA ALA A 689 42.85 -28.86 2.18
C ALA A 689 44.21 -28.44 1.58
N ARG A 690 45.22 -28.13 2.41
CA ARG A 690 46.56 -27.66 1.97
C ARG A 690 47.66 -28.74 2.04
N ILE A 691 47.34 -30.01 2.27
CA ILE A 691 48.36 -31.08 2.26
C ILE A 691 48.97 -31.17 0.85
N GLU A 692 50.26 -30.86 0.72
CA GLU A 692 51.04 -31.00 -0.51
C GLU A 692 51.12 -32.48 -0.94
N TYR A 693 50.85 -32.74 -2.21
CA TYR A 693 51.22 -34.03 -2.81
C TYR A 693 52.75 -34.20 -2.76
N PRO A 694 53.27 -35.41 -2.50
CA PRO A 694 54.70 -35.64 -2.48
C PRO A 694 55.31 -35.19 -3.81
N LYS A 695 56.38 -34.38 -3.76
CA LYS A 695 57.17 -34.04 -4.95
C LYS A 695 57.56 -35.34 -5.64
N ALA A 696 57.20 -35.48 -6.91
CA ALA A 696 57.65 -36.60 -7.73
C ALA A 696 59.17 -36.70 -7.62
N MET A 697 59.68 -37.88 -7.29
CA MET A 697 61.13 -38.11 -7.24
C MET A 697 61.73 -37.76 -8.60
N PRO A 698 62.84 -36.99 -8.65
CA PRO A 698 63.56 -36.80 -9.90
C PRO A 698 64.05 -38.18 -10.39
N MET A 699 63.81 -38.48 -11.68
CA MET A 699 64.33 -39.69 -12.34
C MET A 699 65.85 -39.71 -12.38
#